data_AF-A0A225DQ18-F1
#
_entry.id   AF-A0A225DQ18-F1
#
_cell.length_a   1.000
_cell.length_b   1.000
_cell.length_c   1.000
_cell.angle_alpha   90.00
_cell.angle_beta   90.00
_cell.angle_gamma   90.00
#
_symmetry.space_group_name_H-M   'P 1'
#
loop_
_entity.id
_entity.type
_entity.pdbx_description
1 polymer ?
#
loop_
_entity_poly.entity_id
_entity_poly.type
_entity_poly.pdbx_seq_one_letter_code
_entity_poly.pdbx_strand_id
1 'polypeptide(L)'
;MITVSAAHREFLHILWDNKDESGNPLPLRPSEIGERINTRRANKRQGQLSQATVSVTIKEMREKSLLAVYRLSANGPPVRQVSDEDIQAALDKRDRMTAYGTAIAIEDVADAVDQRWNAGHEAFLNRLRESLFGEPFSLPDVFVEPIGYWSEFVSDPEDDDAPSDVESPRTSTAPRRDGSGKPLHEKRHVIRVLEALKEWLGQSQDNVRILVGPPGAGKSSTARMFAAEVIEKGGRNVLFIPLHRLDLNLPVAAALDKAASELLYPPGVLDPKAEHGPTLLILDGLDELSQQGEGGRQAAQAFAEDVKYALDRCLRAHRSLHILFCGRPIAADHAAEVFRDVKQLYHLLPFFIAKGDRSPNGVAYLGPKAELKIDRRDEWWKRYALALGNSDTAMPEVLRDEKLAIFTAQPLLNFLLALAYRDRETPSKTENAPENPVPPNPFTDDRVPRRMADVYAWLLRKVYDREYESSRHPLIAKVPFADFRDLLGLLGLAAWHTGDGRTATVADAERIAVPLRLTGLLEDYRKSCQTGTTGLFLTFYFRSVGRVPGAKETYEFSIKPFAEHLAAVGIVTAIADAAVRLGKSKNPMDRRNKEVWDENELLWEWLQITGSGVLTAELFEHLCGEVARRVAQEQADAKSWRDAAVALLNYVLQHQFPAEKLKDVPFREMSEQTARAEHALLCVIGACTRALRSNQDRHSPPQHPGVLGDKSDESRWREEYQKWLVEQSWLVRIDWPSKTAAADLIRRIRKQSEKFWERSDLLPLLDLELSEQWLQGCDLSKAILEGASLDGARLDGASLAGARLDGASLTGARLDGAILERAILDKALLDRTSLAGARLDGARLHAASLAGARLDGAFLDGASLIGASLDRADLTGASLDRAVLTGASLVGAILARSSLQVAFLEQAILDRAILDRAVLDRAVLDRTRLVEVSLVGAICEGVRLDTTKKGRELLRSKGAILE
;
A
#
# COMPACT_ATOMS: atom_id res chain seq x y z
N MET A 1 -0.35 -36.72 -22.56
CA MET A 1 -0.43 -37.99 -23.32
C MET A 1 -1.65 -37.92 -24.23
N ILE A 2 -1.47 -37.71 -25.54
CA ILE A 2 -2.57 -37.80 -26.53
C ILE A 2 -2.36 -39.12 -27.29
N THR A 3 -3.32 -40.02 -27.20
CA THR A 3 -3.34 -41.28 -27.94
C THR A 3 -3.60 -40.99 -29.42
N VAL A 4 -2.52 -40.76 -30.16
CA VAL A 4 -2.52 -40.63 -31.63
C VAL A 4 -2.97 -41.96 -32.24
N SER A 5 -4.01 -41.93 -33.09
CA SER A 5 -4.53 -43.12 -33.78
C SER A 5 -3.43 -43.79 -34.64
N ALA A 6 -3.48 -45.11 -34.76
CA ALA A 6 -2.46 -45.88 -35.48
C ALA A 6 -2.25 -45.42 -36.94
N ALA A 7 -3.31 -44.92 -37.58
CA ALA A 7 -3.24 -44.38 -38.94
C ALA A 7 -2.46 -43.06 -39.02
N HIS A 8 -2.56 -42.21 -37.99
CA HIS A 8 -1.86 -40.93 -37.94
C HIS A 8 -0.36 -41.11 -37.62
N ARG A 9 0.01 -42.15 -36.85
CA ARG A 9 1.42 -42.55 -36.67
C ARG A 9 2.05 -43.08 -37.96
N GLU A 10 1.33 -43.90 -38.73
CA GLU A 10 1.84 -44.40 -40.03
C GLU A 10 2.04 -43.26 -41.03
N PHE A 11 1.14 -42.28 -41.05
CA PHE A 11 1.27 -41.07 -41.88
C PHE A 11 2.50 -40.25 -41.53
N LEU A 12 2.76 -40.02 -40.24
CA LEU A 12 3.94 -39.29 -39.77
C LEU A 12 5.26 -40.04 -40.07
N HIS A 13 5.27 -41.37 -39.99
CA HIS A 13 6.44 -42.17 -40.39
C HIS A 13 6.72 -42.10 -41.89
N ILE A 14 5.70 -42.04 -42.75
CA ILE A 14 5.89 -41.93 -44.21
C ILE A 14 6.45 -40.56 -44.59
N LEU A 15 6.04 -39.50 -43.88
CA LEU A 15 6.60 -38.17 -44.07
C LEU A 15 8.03 -38.04 -43.52
N TRP A 16 8.34 -38.75 -42.43
CA TRP A 16 9.68 -38.74 -41.83
C TRP A 16 10.74 -39.40 -42.71
N ASP A 17 10.39 -40.51 -43.36
CA ASP A 17 11.30 -41.31 -44.20
C ASP A 17 11.49 -40.72 -45.61
N ASN A 18 10.67 -39.75 -46.01
CA ASN A 18 10.68 -39.19 -47.36
C ASN A 18 11.44 -37.86 -47.40
N LYS A 19 12.75 -37.93 -47.16
CA LYS A 19 13.67 -36.79 -47.17
C LYS A 19 14.70 -36.92 -48.29
N ASP A 20 15.17 -35.80 -48.81
CA ASP A 20 16.33 -35.77 -49.69
C ASP A 20 17.64 -36.02 -48.92
N GLU A 21 18.77 -36.12 -49.63
CA GLU A 21 20.10 -36.35 -49.04
C GLU A 21 20.55 -35.21 -48.09
N SER A 22 19.82 -34.08 -48.08
CA SER A 22 20.05 -32.93 -47.18
C SER A 22 19.07 -32.88 -46.00
N GLY A 23 18.18 -33.87 -45.86
CA GLY A 23 17.25 -33.99 -44.74
C GLY A 23 15.93 -33.22 -44.87
N ASN A 24 15.63 -32.64 -46.04
CA ASN A 24 14.39 -31.90 -46.28
C ASN A 24 13.27 -32.82 -46.79
N PRO A 25 12.03 -32.70 -46.27
CA PRO A 25 10.92 -33.55 -46.69
C PRO A 25 10.48 -33.24 -48.12
N LEU A 26 10.39 -34.27 -48.97
CA LEU A 26 9.93 -34.17 -50.35
C LEU A 26 8.38 -34.27 -50.41
N PRO A 27 7.70 -33.42 -51.21
CA PRO A 27 6.24 -33.42 -51.31
C PRO A 27 5.74 -34.71 -51.99
N LEU A 28 4.76 -35.37 -51.36
CA LEU A 28 4.09 -36.57 -51.89
C LEU A 28 2.69 -36.23 -52.38
N ARG A 29 2.29 -36.82 -53.51
CA ARG A 29 0.90 -36.69 -54.00
C ARG A 29 -0.02 -37.59 -53.17
N PRO A 30 -1.29 -37.21 -52.95
CA PRO A 30 -2.26 -38.02 -52.19
C PRO A 30 -2.40 -39.47 -52.67
N SER A 31 -2.26 -39.71 -53.97
CA SER A 31 -2.26 -41.04 -54.58
C SER A 31 -1.07 -41.91 -54.14
N GLU A 32 0.12 -41.32 -54.00
CA GLU A 32 1.37 -42.00 -53.63
C GLU A 32 1.38 -42.35 -52.13
N ILE A 33 0.76 -41.50 -51.30
CA ILE A 33 0.55 -41.76 -49.87
C ILE A 33 -0.36 -42.98 -49.69
N GLY A 34 -1.44 -43.05 -50.48
CA GLY A 34 -2.36 -44.21 -50.49
C GLY A 34 -1.66 -45.51 -50.90
N GLU A 35 -0.85 -45.49 -51.96
CA GLU A 35 -0.08 -46.66 -52.40
C GLU A 35 0.94 -47.12 -51.35
N ARG A 36 1.72 -46.21 -50.75
CA ARG A 36 2.76 -46.56 -49.75
C ARG A 36 2.18 -47.07 -48.43
N ILE A 37 1.01 -46.56 -48.01
CA ILE A 37 0.25 -47.11 -46.88
C ILE A 37 -0.21 -48.54 -47.22
N ASN A 38 -0.68 -48.77 -48.45
CA ASN A 38 -1.08 -50.09 -48.92
C ASN A 38 0.11 -51.06 -49.00
N THR A 39 1.30 -50.63 -49.43
CA THR A 39 2.51 -51.49 -49.48
C THR A 39 3.02 -51.85 -48.08
N ARG A 40 3.05 -50.89 -47.13
CA ARG A 40 3.43 -51.15 -45.74
C ARG A 40 2.44 -52.06 -45.02
N ARG A 41 1.14 -51.94 -45.32
CA ARG A 41 0.09 -52.81 -44.75
C ARG A 41 0.03 -54.19 -45.42
N ALA A 42 0.41 -54.30 -46.70
CA ALA A 42 0.59 -55.58 -47.38
C ALA A 42 1.77 -56.37 -46.78
N ASN A 43 2.90 -55.71 -46.49
CA ASN A 43 4.05 -56.35 -45.84
C ASN A 43 3.82 -56.75 -44.38
N LYS A 44 2.88 -56.10 -43.67
CA LYS A 44 2.43 -56.50 -42.32
C LYS A 44 1.35 -57.59 -42.31
N ARG A 45 0.83 -58.00 -43.48
CA ARG A 45 -0.30 -58.95 -43.62
C ARG A 45 0.06 -60.22 -44.39
N GLN A 46 1.23 -60.82 -44.12
CA GLN A 46 1.34 -62.28 -44.19
C GLN A 46 0.68 -62.87 -42.93
N GLY A 47 -0.65 -62.98 -42.97
CA GLY A 47 -1.42 -63.47 -41.84
C GLY A 47 -2.91 -63.17 -41.97
N GLN A 48 -3.58 -64.02 -42.76
CA GLN A 48 -5.03 -64.24 -42.84
C GLN A 48 -5.93 -63.18 -43.52
N LEU A 49 -6.60 -63.69 -44.57
CA LEU A 49 -7.63 -63.07 -45.38
C LEU A 49 -9.00 -63.03 -44.68
N SER A 50 -9.78 -61.98 -44.92
CA SER A 50 -11.08 -62.13 -45.59
C SER A 50 -11.47 -60.82 -46.31
N GLN A 51 -11.92 -60.97 -47.55
CA GLN A 51 -12.38 -59.90 -48.45
C GLN A 51 -13.83 -59.51 -48.08
N ALA A 52 -14.07 -58.24 -47.70
CA ALA A 52 -15.33 -57.50 -47.92
C ALA A 52 -15.38 -56.16 -47.15
N THR A 53 -14.51 -55.18 -47.43
CA THR A 53 -14.76 -53.78 -46.95
C THR A 53 -13.84 -52.76 -47.66
N VAL A 54 -14.19 -52.27 -48.86
CA VAL A 54 -13.47 -51.11 -49.44
C VAL A 54 -14.40 -50.11 -50.17
N SER A 55 -15.62 -50.48 -50.56
CA SER A 55 -16.53 -49.57 -51.28
C SER A 55 -17.40 -48.65 -50.42
N VAL A 56 -17.36 -48.77 -49.08
CA VAL A 56 -18.24 -48.01 -48.17
C VAL A 56 -17.60 -46.70 -47.66
N THR A 57 -16.27 -46.59 -47.61
CA THR A 57 -15.60 -45.50 -46.87
C THR A 57 -15.51 -44.17 -47.63
N ILE A 58 -15.49 -44.18 -48.96
CA ILE A 58 -15.41 -42.94 -49.78
C ILE A 58 -16.80 -42.28 -49.92
N LYS A 59 -17.87 -43.08 -49.94
CA LYS A 59 -19.24 -42.57 -49.99
C LYS A 59 -19.65 -41.91 -48.67
N GLU A 60 -19.28 -42.50 -47.52
CA GLU A 60 -19.53 -41.93 -46.20
C GLU A 60 -18.75 -40.62 -45.91
N MET A 61 -17.53 -40.45 -46.45
CA MET A 61 -16.78 -39.19 -46.29
C MET A 61 -17.39 -38.05 -47.10
N ARG A 62 -17.92 -38.35 -48.30
CA ARG A 62 -18.59 -37.34 -49.14
C ARG A 62 -19.97 -36.97 -48.60
N GLU A 63 -20.76 -37.94 -48.15
CA GLU A 63 -22.07 -37.69 -47.55
C GLU A 63 -21.98 -36.93 -46.22
N LYS A 64 -20.98 -37.22 -45.37
CA LYS A 64 -20.78 -36.48 -44.09
C LYS A 64 -20.26 -35.05 -44.29
N SER A 65 -19.54 -34.78 -45.38
CA SER A 65 -19.09 -33.43 -45.70
C SER A 65 -20.24 -32.57 -46.24
N LEU A 66 -21.16 -33.14 -47.02
CA LEU A 66 -22.37 -32.47 -47.49
C LEU A 66 -23.44 -32.30 -46.40
N LEU A 67 -23.58 -33.26 -45.47
CA LEU A 67 -24.47 -33.10 -44.30
C LEU A 67 -23.98 -32.07 -43.28
N ALA A 68 -22.68 -31.79 -43.22
CA ALA A 68 -22.12 -30.76 -42.32
C ALA A 68 -22.42 -29.34 -42.79
N VAL A 69 -22.54 -29.13 -44.11
CA VAL A 69 -22.87 -27.81 -44.69
C VAL A 69 -24.37 -27.49 -44.58
N TYR A 70 -25.25 -28.51 -44.55
CA TYR A 70 -26.71 -28.31 -44.45
C TYR A 70 -27.30 -28.33 -43.02
N ARG A 71 -26.50 -28.61 -41.97
CA ARG A 71 -26.96 -28.62 -40.57
C ARG A 71 -26.85 -27.28 -39.84
N LEU A 72 -26.41 -26.20 -40.51
CA LEU A 72 -26.30 -24.86 -39.93
C LEU A 72 -27.53 -23.96 -40.13
N SER A 73 -28.60 -24.41 -40.82
CA SER A 73 -29.88 -23.70 -40.82
C SER A 73 -30.95 -24.48 -40.05
N ALA A 74 -31.16 -24.14 -38.79
CA ALA A 74 -32.27 -24.66 -38.00
C ALA A 74 -33.59 -24.01 -38.46
N ASN A 75 -34.38 -24.73 -39.27
CA ASN A 75 -35.86 -24.76 -39.34
C ASN A 75 -36.36 -25.08 -40.77
N GLY A 76 -36.70 -26.35 -41.03
CA GLY A 76 -37.38 -26.77 -42.27
C GLY A 76 -37.66 -28.29 -42.30
N PRO A 77 -38.75 -28.75 -42.95
CA PRO A 77 -39.25 -30.14 -42.85
C PRO A 77 -38.39 -31.13 -43.65
N PRO A 78 -38.47 -32.46 -43.39
CA PRO A 78 -37.51 -33.42 -43.93
C PRO A 78 -37.75 -33.65 -45.43
N VAL A 79 -36.69 -33.57 -46.25
CA VAL A 79 -36.78 -33.76 -47.71
C VAL A 79 -36.10 -35.05 -48.18
N ARG A 80 -36.78 -35.68 -49.14
CA ARG A 80 -36.49 -36.90 -49.93
C ARG A 80 -35.08 -36.96 -50.53
N GLN A 81 -34.64 -38.20 -50.80
CA GLN A 81 -33.40 -38.54 -51.52
C GLN A 81 -33.30 -37.85 -52.89
N VAL A 82 -32.16 -37.20 -53.13
CA VAL A 82 -31.75 -36.52 -54.38
C VAL A 82 -31.22 -37.56 -55.37
N SER A 83 -31.55 -37.42 -56.67
CA SER A 83 -31.17 -38.36 -57.73
C SER A 83 -29.91 -37.92 -58.47
N ASP A 84 -29.23 -38.87 -59.14
CA ASP A 84 -27.98 -38.60 -59.86
C ASP A 84 -28.14 -37.60 -61.04
N GLU A 85 -29.36 -37.38 -61.54
CA GLU A 85 -29.63 -36.38 -62.59
C GLU A 85 -29.55 -34.93 -62.07
N ASP A 86 -29.87 -34.68 -60.79
CA ASP A 86 -29.79 -33.36 -60.16
C ASP A 86 -28.33 -32.89 -59.98
N ILE A 87 -27.42 -33.85 -59.80
CA ILE A 87 -25.98 -33.61 -59.64
C ILE A 87 -25.35 -33.19 -60.98
N GLN A 88 -25.82 -33.78 -62.08
CA GLN A 88 -25.27 -33.49 -63.41
C GLN A 88 -25.69 -32.11 -63.92
N ALA A 89 -26.93 -31.68 -63.62
CA ALA A 89 -27.41 -30.33 -63.92
C ALA A 89 -26.66 -29.23 -63.15
N ALA A 90 -26.13 -29.52 -61.96
CA ALA A 90 -25.32 -28.59 -61.16
C ALA A 90 -23.90 -28.42 -61.70
N LEU A 91 -23.35 -29.46 -62.34
CA LEU A 91 -22.01 -29.43 -62.93
C LEU A 91 -21.98 -28.60 -64.22
N ASP A 92 -23.00 -28.71 -65.07
CA ASP A 92 -23.09 -27.93 -66.33
C ASP A 92 -23.31 -26.42 -66.08
N LYS A 93 -23.83 -26.03 -64.91
CA LYS A 93 -23.96 -24.62 -64.50
C LYS A 93 -22.63 -24.00 -64.07
N ARG A 94 -21.65 -24.82 -63.67
CA ARG A 94 -20.36 -24.39 -63.11
C ARG A 94 -19.40 -23.82 -64.16
N ASP A 95 -19.45 -24.34 -65.39
CA ASP A 95 -18.55 -23.90 -66.47
C ASP A 95 -18.93 -22.53 -67.06
N ARG A 96 -20.13 -22.02 -66.77
CA ARG A 96 -20.56 -20.65 -67.14
C ARG A 96 -20.25 -19.60 -66.06
N MET A 97 -19.90 -20.01 -64.84
CA MET A 97 -19.63 -19.08 -63.72
C MET A 97 -18.15 -18.65 -63.60
N THR A 98 -17.22 -19.21 -64.36
CA THR A 98 -15.77 -18.99 -64.16
C THR A 98 -15.27 -17.59 -64.51
N ALA A 99 -16.04 -16.77 -65.23
CA ALA A 99 -15.72 -15.35 -65.49
C ALA A 99 -16.53 -14.36 -64.63
N TYR A 100 -17.67 -14.79 -64.07
CA TYR A 100 -18.50 -13.98 -63.15
C TYR A 100 -18.20 -14.27 -61.66
N GLY A 101 -17.65 -15.46 -61.35
CA GLY A 101 -17.38 -15.93 -59.99
C GLY A 101 -16.15 -15.32 -59.34
N THR A 102 -15.26 -14.66 -60.09
CA THR A 102 -14.10 -13.97 -59.51
C THR A 102 -14.50 -12.64 -58.84
N ALA A 103 -15.59 -12.00 -59.28
CA ALA A 103 -16.14 -10.82 -58.63
C ALA A 103 -17.01 -11.19 -57.41
N ILE A 104 -17.84 -12.24 -57.53
CA ILE A 104 -18.75 -12.70 -56.46
C ILE A 104 -17.97 -13.37 -55.32
N ALA A 105 -16.86 -14.07 -55.59
CA ALA A 105 -16.04 -14.69 -54.54
C ALA A 105 -15.23 -13.69 -53.70
N ILE A 106 -15.01 -12.46 -54.20
CA ILE A 106 -14.38 -11.37 -53.42
C ILE A 106 -15.42 -10.73 -52.50
N GLU A 107 -16.66 -10.55 -52.98
CA GLU A 107 -17.80 -10.09 -52.15
C GLU A 107 -18.13 -11.10 -51.02
N ASP A 108 -18.18 -12.41 -51.29
CA ASP A 108 -18.45 -13.45 -50.29
C ASP A 108 -17.38 -13.56 -49.17
N VAL A 109 -16.11 -13.23 -49.47
CA VAL A 109 -15.02 -13.26 -48.48
C VAL A 109 -14.98 -11.97 -47.66
N ALA A 110 -15.22 -10.81 -48.27
CA ALA A 110 -15.33 -9.53 -47.57
C ALA A 110 -16.53 -9.56 -46.58
N ASP A 111 -17.68 -10.07 -47.03
CA ASP A 111 -18.87 -10.25 -46.18
C ASP A 111 -18.61 -11.17 -44.99
N ALA A 112 -17.81 -12.24 -45.16
CA ALA A 112 -17.44 -13.15 -44.09
C ALA A 112 -16.47 -12.53 -43.06
N VAL A 113 -15.57 -11.64 -43.48
CA VAL A 113 -14.65 -10.90 -42.60
C VAL A 113 -15.41 -9.87 -41.79
N ASP A 114 -16.31 -9.11 -42.42
CA ASP A 114 -17.14 -8.11 -41.75
C ASP A 114 -18.13 -8.75 -40.77
N GLN A 115 -18.72 -9.91 -41.12
CA GLN A 115 -19.53 -10.69 -40.18
C GLN A 115 -18.76 -11.11 -38.93
N ARG A 116 -17.48 -11.47 -39.05
CA ARG A 116 -16.64 -11.81 -37.89
C ARG A 116 -16.30 -10.59 -37.05
N TRP A 117 -16.02 -9.45 -37.65
CA TRP A 117 -15.84 -8.20 -36.91
C TRP A 117 -17.10 -7.86 -36.10
N ASN A 118 -18.28 -7.93 -36.72
CA ASN A 118 -19.56 -7.68 -36.05
C ASN A 118 -19.81 -8.66 -34.91
N ALA A 119 -19.57 -9.96 -35.11
CA ALA A 119 -19.73 -10.98 -34.06
C ALA A 119 -18.77 -10.75 -32.88
N GLY A 120 -17.50 -10.40 -33.16
CA GLY A 120 -16.52 -10.07 -32.14
C GLY A 120 -16.89 -8.79 -31.36
N HIS A 121 -17.35 -7.75 -32.06
CA HIS A 121 -17.80 -6.49 -31.46
C HIS A 121 -19.03 -6.69 -30.58
N GLU A 122 -20.03 -7.43 -31.06
CA GLU A 122 -21.23 -7.75 -30.29
C GLU A 122 -20.88 -8.55 -29.02
N ALA A 123 -20.02 -9.57 -29.14
CA ALA A 123 -19.54 -10.35 -28.00
C ALA A 123 -18.77 -9.48 -26.99
N PHE A 124 -17.96 -8.53 -27.46
CA PHE A 124 -17.24 -7.58 -26.61
C PHE A 124 -18.19 -6.64 -25.86
N LEU A 125 -19.14 -6.01 -26.57
CA LEU A 125 -20.11 -5.09 -25.97
C LEU A 125 -21.03 -5.82 -24.97
N ASN A 126 -21.43 -7.06 -25.26
CA ASN A 126 -22.22 -7.87 -24.33
C ASN A 126 -21.46 -8.14 -23.04
N ARG A 127 -20.17 -8.50 -23.11
CA ARG A 127 -19.31 -8.66 -21.91
C ARG A 127 -19.14 -7.37 -21.12
N LEU A 128 -19.09 -6.22 -21.79
CA LEU A 128 -18.99 -4.91 -21.13
C LEU A 128 -20.24 -4.58 -20.29
N ARG A 129 -21.40 -5.11 -20.71
CA ARG A 129 -22.71 -4.95 -20.06
C ARG A 129 -22.99 -6.02 -19.00
N GLU A 130 -22.10 -6.98 -18.82
CA GLU A 130 -22.20 -7.94 -17.71
C GLU A 130 -22.07 -7.24 -16.36
N SER A 131 -22.63 -7.87 -15.34
CA SER A 131 -22.57 -7.41 -13.95
C SER A 131 -21.13 -7.19 -13.50
N LEU A 132 -20.82 -5.99 -13.02
CA LEU A 132 -19.53 -5.64 -12.46
C LEU A 132 -19.41 -6.27 -11.07
N PHE A 133 -18.57 -7.30 -10.94
CA PHE A 133 -18.30 -7.97 -9.66
C PHE A 133 -19.53 -8.55 -8.95
N GLY A 134 -20.58 -8.94 -9.69
CA GLY A 134 -21.82 -9.46 -9.11
C GLY A 134 -22.79 -8.37 -8.63
N GLU A 135 -22.47 -7.10 -8.86
CA GLU A 135 -23.35 -5.96 -8.57
C GLU A 135 -24.43 -5.80 -9.65
N PRO A 136 -25.58 -5.16 -9.35
CA PRO A 136 -26.71 -5.04 -10.30
C PRO A 136 -26.46 -4.11 -11.49
N PHE A 137 -25.23 -3.60 -11.63
CA PHE A 137 -24.82 -2.66 -12.67
C PHE A 137 -23.53 -3.13 -13.34
N SER A 138 -23.23 -2.54 -14.49
CA SER A 138 -22.10 -2.85 -15.36
C SER A 138 -21.01 -1.77 -15.28
N LEU A 139 -19.87 -1.99 -15.96
CA LEU A 139 -18.78 -0.99 -15.99
C LEU A 139 -19.24 0.38 -16.56
N PRO A 140 -19.96 0.45 -17.69
CA PRO A 140 -20.48 1.71 -18.23
C PRO A 140 -21.29 2.56 -17.23
N ASP A 141 -22.06 1.91 -16.36
CA ASP A 141 -22.97 2.58 -15.43
C ASP A 141 -22.22 3.43 -14.39
N VAL A 142 -21.00 3.02 -14.02
CA VAL A 142 -20.17 3.67 -12.99
C VAL A 142 -18.87 4.27 -13.53
N PHE A 143 -18.65 4.22 -14.84
CA PHE A 143 -17.43 4.74 -15.45
C PHE A 143 -17.38 6.27 -15.41
N VAL A 144 -16.25 6.82 -14.98
CA VAL A 144 -15.96 8.25 -15.03
C VAL A 144 -14.76 8.48 -15.94
N GLU A 145 -14.87 9.48 -16.81
CA GLU A 145 -13.81 9.76 -17.78
C GLU A 145 -12.51 10.17 -17.06
N PRO A 146 -11.41 9.46 -17.31
CA PRO A 146 -10.15 9.74 -16.65
C PRO A 146 -9.48 10.97 -17.24
N ILE A 147 -8.87 11.76 -16.35
CA ILE A 147 -7.87 12.74 -16.72
C ILE A 147 -6.49 12.12 -16.64
N GLY A 148 -5.56 12.66 -17.41
CA GLY A 148 -4.18 12.21 -17.43
C GLY A 148 -3.24 13.33 -17.80
N TYR A 149 -1.98 12.98 -18.01
CA TYR A 149 -1.00 13.89 -18.57
C TYR A 149 -0.02 13.16 -19.48
N TRP A 150 0.62 13.91 -20.39
CA TRP A 150 1.85 13.49 -21.04
C TRP A 150 2.98 14.44 -20.63
N SER A 151 4.21 13.94 -20.63
CA SER A 151 5.37 14.71 -20.17
C SER A 151 6.23 15.20 -21.32
N GLU A 152 6.67 16.45 -21.21
CA GLU A 152 7.67 17.09 -22.05
C GLU A 152 8.92 17.37 -21.21
N PHE A 153 10.11 17.09 -21.74
CA PHE A 153 11.37 17.35 -21.06
C PHE A 153 12.10 18.48 -21.78
N VAL A 154 12.30 19.61 -21.09
CA VAL A 154 12.86 20.83 -21.67
C VAL A 154 14.14 21.22 -20.92
N SER A 155 15.18 21.61 -21.66
CA SER A 155 16.39 22.24 -21.11
C SER A 155 16.10 23.69 -20.75
N ASP A 156 16.64 24.21 -19.65
CA ASP A 156 16.41 25.62 -19.26
C ASP A 156 16.65 26.59 -20.43
N PRO A 157 15.75 27.56 -20.65
CA PRO A 157 16.11 28.75 -21.41
C PRO A 157 17.21 29.49 -20.62
N GLU A 158 18.16 30.07 -21.34
CA GLU A 158 19.16 30.97 -20.75
C GLU A 158 18.46 32.17 -20.08
N ASP A 159 18.08 32.03 -18.81
CA ASP A 159 17.65 33.14 -17.95
C ASP A 159 18.67 33.28 -16.82
N ASP A 160 19.55 34.28 -16.97
CA ASP A 160 20.65 34.66 -16.06
C ASP A 160 20.17 35.21 -14.68
N ASP A 161 18.88 35.10 -14.33
CA ASP A 161 18.28 35.86 -13.20
C ASP A 161 17.32 35.06 -12.28
N ALA A 162 17.61 33.79 -11.96
CA ALA A 162 16.87 33.05 -10.91
C ALA A 162 17.73 32.81 -9.63
N PRO A 163 17.20 33.03 -8.40
CA PRO A 163 17.98 32.90 -7.17
C PRO A 163 18.44 31.47 -6.91
N SER A 164 19.69 31.32 -6.48
CA SER A 164 20.46 30.07 -6.33
C SER A 164 19.99 29.08 -5.24
N ASP A 165 18.82 29.27 -4.63
CA ASP A 165 18.48 28.61 -3.36
C ASP A 165 17.24 27.70 -3.45
N VAL A 166 17.16 26.86 -4.49
CA VAL A 166 16.17 25.76 -4.54
C VAL A 166 16.91 24.43 -4.60
N GLU A 167 17.07 23.80 -3.43
CA GLU A 167 17.56 22.43 -3.31
C GLU A 167 16.73 21.49 -4.20
N SER A 168 17.41 20.80 -5.12
CA SER A 168 16.80 19.82 -6.01
C SER A 168 16.28 18.61 -5.23
N PRO A 169 14.99 18.21 -5.37
CA PRO A 169 14.45 17.07 -4.63
C PRO A 169 14.99 15.74 -5.15
N ARG A 170 15.44 14.87 -4.22
CA ARG A 170 15.89 13.50 -4.48
C ARG A 170 14.71 12.61 -4.92
N THR A 171 14.51 12.46 -6.23
CA THR A 171 13.67 11.38 -6.80
C THR A 171 14.50 10.12 -7.01
N SER A 172 13.92 8.92 -6.84
CA SER A 172 14.60 7.62 -6.99
C SER A 172 14.90 7.22 -8.45
N THR A 173 14.79 8.16 -9.38
CA THR A 173 15.15 8.04 -10.79
C THR A 173 16.20 9.09 -11.09
N ALA A 174 17.34 8.67 -11.67
CA ALA A 174 18.40 9.59 -12.06
C ALA A 174 17.82 10.70 -12.96
N PRO A 175 18.19 11.98 -12.75
CA PRO A 175 17.67 13.08 -13.57
C PRO A 175 18.02 12.83 -15.04
N ARG A 176 17.01 12.89 -15.92
CA ARG A 176 17.24 12.78 -17.37
C ARG A 176 18.13 13.94 -17.79
N ARG A 177 19.23 13.62 -18.49
CA ARG A 177 20.18 14.59 -18.99
C ARG A 177 20.06 14.70 -20.51
N ASP A 178 20.25 15.90 -21.03
CA ASP A 178 20.37 16.09 -22.47
C ASP A 178 21.70 15.51 -23.00
N GLY A 179 21.90 15.54 -24.32
CA GLY A 179 23.15 15.09 -24.96
C GLY A 179 24.40 15.85 -24.54
N SER A 180 24.26 16.95 -23.79
CA SER A 180 25.35 17.77 -23.23
C SER A 180 25.57 17.55 -21.73
N GLY A 181 24.75 16.71 -21.07
CA GLY A 181 24.83 16.40 -19.65
C GLY A 181 24.04 17.34 -18.73
N LYS A 182 23.30 18.34 -19.27
CA LYS A 182 22.47 19.25 -18.48
C LYS A 182 21.18 18.55 -17.99
N PRO A 183 20.73 18.81 -16.75
CA PRO A 183 19.48 18.27 -16.25
C PRO A 183 18.28 18.82 -17.04
N LEU A 184 17.35 17.93 -17.43
CA LEU A 184 16.11 18.29 -18.09
C LEU A 184 14.99 18.47 -17.07
N HIS A 185 14.18 19.52 -17.23
CA HIS A 185 12.99 19.75 -16.42
C HIS A 185 11.75 19.12 -17.05
N GLU A 186 10.96 18.41 -16.25
CA GLU A 186 9.69 17.81 -16.66
C GLU A 186 8.58 18.88 -16.66
N LYS A 187 7.81 18.96 -17.75
CA LYS A 187 6.55 19.70 -17.86
C LYS A 187 5.42 18.72 -18.15
N ARG A 188 4.35 18.74 -17.34
CA ARG A 188 3.24 17.78 -17.45
C ARG A 188 2.02 18.44 -18.07
N HIS A 189 1.62 18.03 -19.28
CA HIS A 189 0.48 18.58 -19.99
C HIS A 189 -0.78 17.78 -19.68
N VAL A 190 -1.74 18.40 -18.99
CA VAL A 190 -3.00 17.75 -18.57
C VAL A 190 -3.92 17.54 -19.77
N ILE A 191 -4.49 16.34 -19.86
CA ILE A 191 -5.39 15.92 -20.95
C ILE A 191 -6.65 15.22 -20.40
N ARG A 192 -7.76 15.35 -21.13
CA ARG A 192 -8.89 14.42 -21.03
C ARG A 192 -8.57 13.22 -21.91
N VAL A 193 -8.41 12.06 -21.29
CA VAL A 193 -7.70 10.93 -21.93
C VAL A 193 -8.49 10.38 -23.11
N LEU A 194 -9.82 10.22 -22.98
CA LEU A 194 -10.62 9.69 -24.08
C LEU A 194 -10.67 10.67 -25.26
N GLU A 195 -10.81 11.97 -25.00
CA GLU A 195 -10.73 12.99 -26.05
C GLU A 195 -9.38 12.99 -26.76
N ALA A 196 -8.28 12.96 -26.01
CA ALA A 196 -6.93 12.92 -26.58
C ALA A 196 -6.68 11.64 -27.41
N LEU A 197 -7.28 10.50 -27.04
CA LEU A 197 -7.23 9.27 -27.82
C LEU A 197 -8.08 9.36 -29.10
N LYS A 198 -9.25 10.03 -29.05
CA LYS A 198 -10.10 10.26 -30.24
C LYS A 198 -9.42 11.20 -31.24
N GLU A 199 -8.79 12.27 -30.76
CA GLU A 199 -8.01 13.19 -31.59
C GLU A 199 -6.83 12.47 -32.25
N TRP A 200 -6.15 11.60 -31.49
CA TRP A 200 -5.07 10.75 -31.99
C TRP A 200 -5.52 9.80 -33.11
N LEU A 201 -6.69 9.15 -32.99
CA LEU A 201 -7.23 8.28 -34.04
C LEU A 201 -7.48 8.98 -35.39
N GLY A 202 -7.50 10.32 -35.42
CA GLY A 202 -7.61 11.11 -36.63
C GLY A 202 -6.27 11.41 -37.32
N GLN A 203 -5.14 11.07 -36.70
CA GLN A 203 -3.80 11.39 -37.20
C GLN A 203 -3.22 10.21 -37.99
N SER A 204 -2.64 10.46 -39.17
CA SER A 204 -2.14 9.41 -40.06
C SER A 204 -0.65 9.06 -39.86
N GLN A 205 0.13 9.98 -39.28
CA GLN A 205 1.57 9.79 -39.07
C GLN A 205 1.92 9.21 -37.69
N ASP A 206 0.93 9.07 -36.81
CA ASP A 206 1.14 8.65 -35.42
C ASP A 206 0.22 7.49 -35.08
N ASN A 207 0.78 6.28 -35.00
CA ASN A 207 0.01 5.05 -34.95
C ASN A 207 0.09 4.31 -33.60
N VAL A 208 0.78 4.86 -32.59
CA VAL A 208 0.97 4.18 -31.31
C VAL A 208 0.71 5.11 -30.11
N ARG A 209 -0.08 4.62 -29.15
CA ARG A 209 -0.24 5.23 -27.82
C ARG A 209 -0.05 4.21 -26.72
N ILE A 210 0.41 4.68 -25.56
CA ILE A 210 0.60 3.85 -24.36
C ILE A 210 -0.10 4.52 -23.18
N LEU A 211 -1.10 3.82 -22.64
CA LEU A 211 -1.83 4.22 -21.44
C LEU A 211 -1.16 3.65 -20.19
N VAL A 212 -0.76 4.55 -19.28
CA VAL A 212 0.10 4.24 -18.15
C VAL A 212 -0.57 4.62 -16.83
N GLY A 213 -0.37 3.82 -15.80
CA GLY A 213 -0.88 4.10 -14.47
C GLY A 213 -0.63 2.96 -13.48
N PRO A 214 -0.72 3.23 -12.18
CA PRO A 214 -0.57 2.20 -11.15
C PRO A 214 -1.70 1.15 -11.23
N PRO A 215 -1.58 0.02 -10.51
CA PRO A 215 -2.68 -0.93 -10.32
C PRO A 215 -3.94 -0.21 -9.82
N GLY A 216 -5.13 -0.65 -10.25
CA GLY A 216 -6.39 -0.04 -9.83
C GLY A 216 -6.71 1.36 -10.42
N ALA A 217 -5.79 2.00 -11.15
CA ALA A 217 -5.97 3.34 -11.74
C ALA A 217 -7.02 3.41 -12.87
N GLY A 218 -7.56 2.27 -13.31
CA GLY A 218 -8.59 2.23 -14.36
C GLY A 218 -8.09 2.13 -15.80
N LYS A 219 -6.83 1.75 -16.04
CA LYS A 219 -6.27 1.56 -17.41
C LYS A 219 -7.14 0.66 -18.30
N SER A 220 -7.36 -0.58 -17.86
CA SER A 220 -8.17 -1.56 -18.57
C SER A 220 -9.62 -1.10 -18.74
N SER A 221 -10.20 -0.46 -17.72
CA SER A 221 -11.54 0.12 -17.80
C SER A 221 -11.62 1.22 -18.86
N THR A 222 -10.63 2.12 -18.89
CA THR A 222 -10.52 3.19 -19.88
C THR A 222 -10.38 2.63 -21.28
N ALA A 223 -9.51 1.63 -21.47
CA ALA A 223 -9.29 0.98 -22.75
C ALA A 223 -10.55 0.27 -23.26
N ARG A 224 -11.30 -0.40 -22.37
CA ARG A 224 -12.57 -1.05 -22.72
C ARG A 224 -13.66 -0.05 -23.10
N MET A 225 -13.80 1.03 -22.34
CA MET A 225 -14.77 2.08 -22.64
C MET A 225 -14.42 2.82 -23.93
N PHE A 226 -13.14 3.07 -24.17
CA PHE A 226 -12.67 3.63 -25.44
C PHE A 226 -12.95 2.69 -26.62
N ALA A 227 -12.69 1.39 -26.46
CA ALA A 227 -13.00 0.38 -27.47
C ALA A 227 -14.50 0.39 -27.81
N ALA A 228 -15.36 0.39 -26.79
CA ALA A 228 -16.80 0.43 -26.96
C ALA A 228 -17.25 1.69 -27.72
N GLU A 229 -16.73 2.87 -27.35
CA GLU A 229 -17.08 4.12 -28.03
C GLU A 229 -16.66 4.13 -29.50
N VAL A 230 -15.49 3.58 -29.83
CA VAL A 230 -15.01 3.48 -31.22
C VAL A 230 -15.87 2.49 -32.03
N ILE A 231 -16.26 1.35 -31.42
CA ILE A 231 -17.17 0.37 -32.05
C ILE A 231 -18.53 1.02 -32.33
N GLU A 232 -19.13 1.68 -31.33
CA GLU A 232 -20.47 2.27 -31.44
C GLU A 232 -20.52 3.45 -32.42
N LYS A 233 -19.45 4.26 -32.50
CA LYS A 233 -19.34 5.34 -33.49
C LYS A 233 -19.22 4.81 -34.93
N GLY A 234 -18.68 3.60 -35.09
CA GLY A 234 -18.44 2.98 -36.39
C GLY A 234 -17.27 3.61 -37.17
N GLY A 235 -16.99 3.04 -38.35
CA GLY A 235 -15.94 3.52 -39.27
C GLY A 235 -14.52 3.03 -38.96
N ARG A 236 -14.33 2.21 -37.91
CA ARG A 236 -13.06 1.55 -37.59
C ARG A 236 -13.30 0.21 -36.90
N ASN A 237 -12.57 -0.83 -37.32
CA ASN A 237 -12.57 -2.14 -36.70
C ASN A 237 -11.75 -2.11 -35.40
N VAL A 238 -12.29 -2.62 -34.30
CA VAL A 238 -11.59 -2.66 -32.99
C VAL A 238 -11.34 -4.09 -32.54
N LEU A 239 -10.09 -4.41 -32.21
CA LEU A 239 -9.71 -5.68 -31.59
C LEU A 239 -9.10 -5.41 -30.21
N PHE A 240 -9.78 -5.88 -29.15
CA PHE A 240 -9.30 -5.78 -27.78
C PHE A 240 -8.76 -7.13 -27.30
N ILE A 241 -7.48 -7.20 -26.94
CA ILE A 241 -6.81 -8.42 -26.47
C ILE A 241 -6.13 -8.16 -25.12
N PRO A 242 -6.56 -8.85 -24.05
CA PRO A 242 -5.77 -8.98 -22.82
C PRO A 242 -4.53 -9.83 -23.06
N LEU A 243 -3.35 -9.34 -22.69
CA LEU A 243 -2.07 -9.98 -23.04
C LEU A 243 -1.84 -11.35 -22.37
N HIS A 244 -2.47 -11.65 -21.23
CA HIS A 244 -2.41 -12.94 -20.54
C HIS A 244 -3.09 -14.06 -21.32
N ARG A 245 -3.86 -13.73 -22.36
CA ARG A 245 -4.44 -14.70 -23.29
C ARG A 245 -3.51 -15.03 -24.45
N LEU A 246 -2.38 -14.32 -24.60
CA LEU A 246 -1.42 -14.61 -25.64
C LEU A 246 -0.52 -15.78 -25.27
N ASP A 247 -0.34 -16.67 -26.24
CA ASP A 247 0.65 -17.73 -26.15
C ASP A 247 2.01 -17.18 -26.61
N LEU A 248 2.83 -16.75 -25.65
CA LEU A 248 4.13 -16.13 -25.90
C LEU A 248 5.18 -17.09 -26.49
N ASN A 249 4.86 -18.38 -26.62
CA ASN A 249 5.72 -19.33 -27.34
C ASN A 249 5.57 -19.21 -28.87
N LEU A 250 4.58 -18.45 -29.34
CA LEU A 250 4.32 -18.22 -30.75
C LEU A 250 4.82 -16.82 -31.16
N PRO A 251 5.21 -16.63 -32.43
CA PRO A 251 5.44 -15.29 -32.98
C PRO A 251 4.21 -14.39 -32.76
N VAL A 252 4.43 -13.10 -32.47
CA VAL A 252 3.37 -12.15 -32.07
C VAL A 252 2.15 -12.16 -33.00
N ALA A 253 2.35 -12.18 -34.31
CA ALA A 253 1.25 -12.24 -35.27
C ALA A 253 0.40 -13.52 -35.12
N ALA A 254 1.05 -14.69 -34.96
CA ALA A 254 0.35 -15.96 -34.78
C ALA A 254 -0.35 -16.06 -33.42
N ALA A 255 0.26 -15.50 -32.37
CA ALA A 255 -0.35 -15.41 -31.04
C ALA A 255 -1.62 -14.55 -31.07
N LEU A 256 -1.56 -13.39 -31.74
CA LEU A 256 -2.71 -12.50 -31.92
C LEU A 256 -3.80 -13.13 -32.77
N ASP A 257 -3.46 -13.86 -33.83
CA ASP A 257 -4.45 -14.54 -34.69
C ASP A 257 -5.20 -15.65 -33.97
N LYS A 258 -4.48 -16.41 -33.12
CA LYS A 258 -5.08 -17.42 -32.25
C LYS A 258 -6.04 -16.77 -31.27
N ALA A 259 -5.60 -15.71 -30.57
CA ALA A 259 -6.43 -14.99 -29.61
C ALA A 259 -7.65 -14.31 -30.27
N ALA A 260 -7.47 -13.70 -31.45
CA ALA A 260 -8.55 -13.11 -32.23
C ALA A 260 -9.61 -14.17 -32.59
N SER A 261 -9.17 -15.34 -33.07
CA SER A 261 -10.08 -16.44 -33.43
C SER A 261 -10.86 -16.97 -32.23
N GLU A 262 -10.22 -17.12 -31.07
CA GLU A 262 -10.87 -17.51 -29.80
C GLU A 262 -11.89 -16.45 -29.31
N LEU A 263 -11.70 -15.19 -29.71
CA LEU A 263 -12.57 -14.06 -29.39
C LEU A 263 -13.60 -13.77 -30.48
N LEU A 264 -13.75 -14.66 -31.48
CA LEU A 264 -14.68 -14.54 -32.61
C LEU A 264 -14.33 -13.43 -33.63
N TYR A 265 -13.11 -12.90 -33.59
CA TYR A 265 -12.60 -11.91 -34.55
C TYR A 265 -11.89 -12.59 -35.75
N PRO A 266 -11.76 -11.92 -36.90
CA PRO A 266 -10.98 -12.45 -38.01
C PRO A 266 -9.47 -12.42 -37.70
N PRO A 267 -8.70 -13.43 -38.16
CA PRO A 267 -7.24 -13.43 -38.05
C PRO A 267 -6.59 -12.44 -39.03
N GLY A 268 -5.28 -12.27 -38.96
CA GLY A 268 -4.48 -11.47 -39.88
C GLY A 268 -4.52 -9.97 -39.59
N VAL A 269 -4.78 -9.56 -38.34
CA VAL A 269 -4.82 -8.11 -38.00
C VAL A 269 -3.46 -7.44 -38.21
N LEU A 270 -2.37 -8.17 -38.00
CA LEU A 270 -0.99 -7.75 -38.29
C LEU A 270 -0.43 -8.35 -39.60
N ASP A 271 -1.27 -8.91 -40.47
CA ASP A 271 -0.85 -9.38 -41.79
C ASP A 271 -0.92 -8.23 -42.82
N PRO A 272 0.20 -7.83 -43.46
CA PRO A 272 0.21 -6.80 -44.49
C PRO A 272 -0.66 -7.12 -45.71
N LYS A 273 -0.97 -8.40 -45.94
CA LYS A 273 -1.77 -8.86 -47.09
C LYS A 273 -3.27 -8.97 -46.79
N ALA A 274 -3.68 -8.85 -45.53
CA ALA A 274 -5.09 -8.92 -45.18
C ALA A 274 -5.82 -7.64 -45.59
N GLU A 275 -7.01 -7.79 -46.17
CA GLU A 275 -7.90 -6.69 -46.53
C GLU A 275 -8.83 -6.37 -45.35
N HIS A 276 -8.29 -5.72 -44.31
CA HIS A 276 -9.12 -5.14 -43.25
C HIS A 276 -9.21 -3.62 -43.43
N GLY A 277 -10.38 -3.05 -43.15
CA GLY A 277 -10.56 -1.60 -43.07
C GLY A 277 -9.70 -0.95 -41.96
N PRO A 278 -9.85 0.37 -41.73
CA PRO A 278 -9.18 1.06 -40.64
C PRO A 278 -9.34 0.29 -39.33
N THR A 279 -8.24 -0.05 -38.67
CA THR A 279 -8.25 -0.93 -37.49
C THR A 279 -7.60 -0.25 -36.28
N LEU A 280 -8.14 -0.50 -35.09
CA LEU A 280 -7.56 -0.19 -33.78
C LEU A 280 -7.31 -1.50 -33.03
N LEU A 281 -6.05 -1.77 -32.73
CA LEU A 281 -5.63 -2.90 -31.89
C LEU A 281 -5.35 -2.39 -30.47
N ILE A 282 -6.04 -2.93 -29.47
CA ILE A 282 -5.83 -2.60 -28.07
C ILE A 282 -5.21 -3.81 -27.37
N LEU A 283 -4.02 -3.61 -26.81
CA LEU A 283 -3.24 -4.61 -26.09
C LEU A 283 -3.21 -4.22 -24.61
N ASP A 284 -4.06 -4.87 -23.81
CA ASP A 284 -4.25 -4.56 -22.40
C ASP A 284 -3.39 -5.46 -21.52
N GLY A 285 -2.59 -4.87 -20.63
CA GLY A 285 -1.77 -5.58 -19.67
C GLY A 285 -0.33 -5.82 -20.12
N LEU A 286 0.36 -4.81 -20.64
CA LEU A 286 1.79 -4.89 -21.00
C LEU A 286 2.67 -5.35 -19.82
N ASP A 287 2.23 -5.04 -18.60
CA ASP A 287 2.86 -5.52 -17.37
C ASP A 287 2.72 -7.04 -17.15
N GLU A 288 1.82 -7.72 -17.86
CA GLU A 288 1.66 -9.18 -17.88
C GLU A 288 2.83 -9.88 -18.59
N LEU A 289 3.45 -9.18 -19.54
CA LEU A 289 4.64 -9.64 -20.26
C LEU A 289 5.92 -9.38 -19.47
N SER A 290 5.91 -8.36 -18.61
CA SER A 290 7.03 -8.02 -17.73
C SER A 290 7.02 -8.89 -16.47
N GLN A 291 7.39 -10.17 -16.62
CA GLN A 291 7.69 -11.05 -15.49
C GLN A 291 9.05 -10.62 -14.88
N GLN A 292 9.10 -10.05 -13.67
CA GLN A 292 10.20 -9.20 -13.19
C GLN A 292 11.63 -9.79 -13.26
N GLY A 293 12.57 -8.90 -13.59
CA GLY A 293 14.01 -9.07 -13.80
C GLY A 293 14.48 -8.30 -15.04
N GLU A 294 15.80 -8.26 -15.32
CA GLU A 294 16.36 -7.79 -16.61
C GLU A 294 15.61 -8.45 -17.79
N GLY A 295 15.26 -9.73 -17.64
CA GLY A 295 14.49 -10.50 -18.61
C GLY A 295 13.04 -10.07 -18.83
N GLY A 296 12.35 -9.53 -17.81
CA GLY A 296 10.98 -9.00 -17.97
C GLY A 296 10.93 -7.67 -18.71
N ARG A 297 11.97 -6.84 -18.51
CA ARG A 297 12.17 -5.62 -19.31
C ARG A 297 12.45 -5.97 -20.77
N GLN A 298 13.37 -6.92 -20.99
CA GLN A 298 13.68 -7.43 -22.32
C GLN A 298 12.46 -8.08 -23.00
N ALA A 299 11.59 -8.79 -22.26
CA ALA A 299 10.39 -9.40 -22.83
C ALA A 299 9.35 -8.37 -23.29
N ALA A 300 9.07 -7.34 -22.47
CA ALA A 300 8.16 -6.27 -22.86
C ALA A 300 8.73 -5.44 -24.03
N GLN A 301 10.04 -5.18 -24.02
CA GLN A 301 10.74 -4.50 -25.09
C GLN A 301 10.73 -5.34 -26.38
N ALA A 302 11.11 -6.62 -26.32
CA ALA A 302 11.12 -7.53 -27.47
C ALA A 302 9.71 -7.70 -28.07
N PHE A 303 8.68 -7.81 -27.23
CA PHE A 303 7.30 -7.82 -27.69
C PHE A 303 6.93 -6.50 -28.40
N ALA A 304 7.30 -5.35 -27.83
CA ALA A 304 7.07 -4.05 -28.47
C ALA A 304 7.84 -3.92 -29.79
N GLU A 305 9.06 -4.44 -29.89
CA GLU A 305 9.88 -4.49 -31.11
C GLU A 305 9.23 -5.37 -32.19
N ASP A 306 8.74 -6.55 -31.82
CA ASP A 306 8.01 -7.45 -32.73
C ASP A 306 6.71 -6.81 -33.24
N VAL A 307 5.95 -6.17 -32.35
CA VAL A 307 4.74 -5.42 -32.73
C VAL A 307 5.09 -4.25 -33.64
N LYS A 308 6.14 -3.48 -33.34
CA LYS A 308 6.61 -2.37 -34.18
C LYS A 308 7.01 -2.87 -35.57
N TYR A 309 7.76 -3.96 -35.64
CA TYR A 309 8.17 -4.55 -36.90
C TYR A 309 6.97 -4.98 -37.76
N ALA A 310 5.96 -5.60 -37.15
CA ALA A 310 4.73 -5.96 -37.83
C ALA A 310 3.92 -4.73 -38.27
N LEU A 311 3.79 -3.72 -37.40
CA LEU A 311 3.12 -2.45 -37.70
C LEU A 311 3.78 -1.76 -38.91
N ASP A 312 5.10 -1.61 -38.92
CA ASP A 312 5.83 -0.97 -40.03
C ASP A 312 5.62 -1.70 -41.36
N ARG A 313 5.47 -3.03 -41.34
CA ARG A 313 5.13 -3.80 -42.55
C ARG A 313 3.70 -3.52 -43.02
N CYS A 314 2.74 -3.45 -42.11
CA CYS A 314 1.36 -3.07 -42.44
C CYS A 314 1.29 -1.63 -42.99
N LEU A 315 1.95 -0.66 -42.35
CA LEU A 315 1.95 0.74 -42.79
C LEU A 315 2.58 0.91 -44.18
N ARG A 316 3.67 0.18 -44.48
CA ARG A 316 4.26 0.13 -45.84
C ARG A 316 3.33 -0.48 -46.89
N ALA A 317 2.43 -1.37 -46.47
CA ALA A 317 1.37 -1.90 -47.32
C ALA A 317 0.12 -1.00 -47.37
N HIS A 318 0.23 0.26 -46.93
CA HIS A 318 -0.85 1.25 -46.90
C HIS A 318 -2.07 0.84 -46.03
N ARG A 319 -1.87 -0.03 -45.03
CA ARG A 319 -2.87 -0.36 -44.02
C ARG A 319 -3.06 0.80 -43.04
N SER A 320 -4.31 1.13 -42.70
CA SER A 320 -4.63 2.03 -41.59
C SER A 320 -4.75 1.24 -40.29
N LEU A 321 -3.69 1.22 -39.48
CA LEU A 321 -3.63 0.48 -38.20
C LEU A 321 -3.14 1.40 -37.09
N HIS A 322 -3.88 1.46 -35.98
CA HIS A 322 -3.46 2.13 -34.75
C HIS A 322 -3.36 1.12 -33.62
N ILE A 323 -2.39 1.29 -32.72
CA ILE A 323 -2.15 0.38 -31.60
C ILE A 323 -2.16 1.16 -30.29
N LEU A 324 -2.98 0.71 -29.33
CA LEU A 324 -3.02 1.22 -27.96
C LEU A 324 -2.53 0.14 -27.00
N PHE A 325 -1.42 0.41 -26.32
CA PHE A 325 -0.95 -0.42 -25.21
C PHE A 325 -1.47 0.10 -23.88
N CYS A 326 -1.71 -0.79 -22.91
CA CYS A 326 -1.99 -0.41 -21.53
C CYS A 326 -1.02 -1.12 -20.58
N GLY A 327 -0.37 -0.42 -19.65
CA GLY A 327 0.62 -1.04 -18.77
C GLY A 327 1.02 -0.22 -17.54
N ARG A 328 1.88 -0.80 -16.70
CA ARG A 328 2.52 -0.09 -15.57
C ARG A 328 3.66 0.80 -16.07
N PRO A 329 4.05 1.85 -15.31
CA PRO A 329 5.11 2.77 -15.73
C PRO A 329 6.38 2.10 -16.25
N ILE A 330 6.94 1.13 -15.51
CA ILE A 330 8.18 0.47 -15.91
C ILE A 330 8.06 -0.26 -17.26
N ALA A 331 7.02 -1.08 -17.44
CA ALA A 331 6.82 -1.81 -18.70
C ALA A 331 6.49 -0.86 -19.86
N ALA A 332 5.71 0.18 -19.58
CA ALA A 332 5.31 1.19 -20.55
C ALA A 332 6.48 2.08 -21.00
N ASP A 333 7.37 2.47 -20.10
CA ASP A 333 8.55 3.26 -20.40
C ASP A 333 9.47 2.50 -21.38
N HIS A 334 9.69 1.20 -21.15
CA HIS A 334 10.49 0.36 -22.06
C HIS A 334 9.84 0.19 -23.42
N ALA A 335 8.52 -0.04 -23.47
CA ALA A 335 7.83 -0.06 -24.76
C ALA A 335 7.90 1.30 -25.46
N ALA A 336 7.80 2.42 -24.74
CA ALA A 336 7.89 3.76 -25.32
C ALA A 336 9.27 4.04 -25.93
N GLU A 337 10.36 3.53 -25.35
CA GLU A 337 11.72 3.65 -25.90
C GLU A 337 11.83 3.05 -27.32
N VAL A 338 11.03 2.03 -27.64
CA VAL A 338 10.98 1.38 -28.96
C VAL A 338 10.27 2.26 -30.00
N PHE A 339 9.27 3.04 -29.58
CA PHE A 339 8.44 3.83 -30.48
C PHE A 339 8.96 5.26 -30.72
N ARG A 340 9.87 5.79 -29.88
CA ARG A 340 10.71 7.01 -30.06
C ARG A 340 10.01 8.33 -30.43
N ASP A 341 8.69 8.49 -30.34
CA ASP A 341 8.02 9.78 -30.59
C ASP A 341 7.59 10.53 -29.32
N VAL A 342 7.51 11.84 -29.45
CA VAL A 342 7.00 12.76 -28.42
C VAL A 342 5.48 12.56 -28.28
N LYS A 343 4.94 12.60 -27.05
CA LYS A 343 3.51 12.45 -26.69
C LYS A 343 2.90 11.05 -26.75
N GLN A 344 3.70 9.98 -26.82
CA GLN A 344 3.18 8.61 -26.87
C GLN A 344 2.63 8.08 -25.54
N LEU A 345 3.13 8.57 -24.41
CA LEU A 345 2.79 8.10 -23.05
C LEU A 345 1.71 8.97 -22.40
N TYR A 346 0.57 8.38 -22.08
CA TYR A 346 -0.52 9.02 -21.33
C TYR A 346 -0.59 8.43 -19.92
N HIS A 347 -0.20 9.22 -18.91
CA HIS A 347 -0.24 8.85 -17.50
C HIS A 347 -1.60 9.20 -16.90
N LEU A 348 -2.32 8.20 -16.41
CA LEU A 348 -3.59 8.39 -15.71
C LEU A 348 -3.39 9.08 -14.36
N LEU A 349 -4.25 10.07 -14.09
CA LEU A 349 -4.33 10.76 -12.81
C LEU A 349 -5.46 10.17 -11.95
N PRO A 350 -5.36 10.26 -10.61
CA PRO A 350 -6.43 9.86 -9.71
C PRO A 350 -7.68 10.73 -9.87
N PHE A 351 -8.83 10.26 -9.35
CA PHE A 351 -10.09 11.01 -9.33
C PHE A 351 -9.99 12.34 -8.57
N PHE A 352 -9.08 12.42 -7.61
CA PHE A 352 -8.88 13.60 -6.79
C PHE A 352 -7.39 13.83 -6.53
N ILE A 353 -6.97 15.09 -6.64
CA ILE A 353 -5.61 15.54 -6.34
C ILE A 353 -5.72 16.67 -5.31
N ALA A 354 -5.16 16.45 -4.12
CA ALA A 354 -5.15 17.42 -3.03
C ALA A 354 -4.38 18.70 -3.42
N LYS A 355 -4.71 19.84 -2.82
CA LYS A 355 -4.12 21.14 -3.20
C LYS A 355 -2.59 21.17 -3.11
N GLY A 356 -2.01 20.48 -2.12
CA GLY A 356 -0.56 20.34 -1.96
C GLY A 356 0.11 19.48 -3.04
N ASP A 357 -0.61 18.50 -3.58
CA ASP A 357 -0.08 17.53 -4.56
C ASP A 357 -0.31 17.95 -6.02
N ARG A 358 -0.90 19.12 -6.25
CA ARG A 358 -1.11 19.69 -7.60
C ARG A 358 0.17 20.27 -8.23
N SER A 359 1.29 20.24 -7.52
CA SER A 359 2.63 20.50 -8.07
C SER A 359 3.67 19.71 -7.25
N PRO A 360 3.74 18.38 -7.43
CA PRO A 360 4.64 17.55 -6.67
C PRO A 360 6.07 17.91 -7.08
N ASN A 361 6.90 18.26 -6.10
CA ASN A 361 8.34 18.48 -6.28
C ASN A 361 8.71 19.60 -7.28
N GLY A 362 7.90 20.66 -7.40
CA GLY A 362 8.19 21.79 -8.29
C GLY A 362 7.91 21.52 -9.78
N VAL A 363 7.35 20.36 -10.13
CA VAL A 363 6.93 20.04 -11.51
C VAL A 363 5.63 20.78 -11.83
N ALA A 364 5.64 21.59 -12.89
CA ALA A 364 4.48 22.38 -13.30
C ALA A 364 3.52 21.54 -14.17
N TYR A 365 2.25 21.46 -13.76
CA TYR A 365 1.18 21.03 -14.64
C TYR A 365 0.75 22.19 -15.55
N LEU A 366 0.82 21.94 -16.85
CA LEU A 366 0.42 22.82 -17.94
C LEU A 366 -0.92 22.35 -18.53
N GLY A 367 -1.65 23.26 -19.19
CA GLY A 367 -2.98 22.99 -19.72
C GLY A 367 -4.12 23.50 -18.83
N PRO A 368 -5.36 22.98 -18.98
CA PRO A 368 -6.53 23.50 -18.29
C PRO A 368 -6.47 23.18 -16.78
N LYS A 369 -5.85 24.05 -16.00
CA LYS A 369 -5.72 23.93 -14.52
C LYS A 369 -7.07 23.76 -13.80
N ALA A 370 -8.18 24.09 -14.46
CA ALA A 370 -9.52 23.81 -13.97
C ALA A 370 -9.78 22.30 -13.79
N GLU A 371 -9.26 21.45 -14.68
CA GLU A 371 -9.47 20.00 -14.63
C GLU A 371 -8.90 19.36 -13.37
N LEU A 372 -7.72 19.81 -12.92
CA LEU A 372 -7.08 19.34 -11.68
C LEU A 372 -7.81 19.77 -10.40
N LYS A 373 -8.74 20.74 -10.50
CA LYS A 373 -9.52 21.23 -9.37
C LYS A 373 -10.82 20.46 -9.16
N ILE A 374 -11.30 19.76 -10.19
CA ILE A 374 -12.56 19.02 -10.15
C ILE A 374 -12.35 17.72 -9.38
N ASP A 375 -13.19 17.50 -8.36
CA ASP A 375 -13.25 16.24 -7.65
C ASP A 375 -14.15 15.25 -8.41
N ARG A 376 -13.53 14.29 -9.10
CA ARG A 376 -14.26 13.32 -9.93
C ARG A 376 -14.92 12.21 -9.12
N ARG A 377 -14.62 12.13 -7.81
CA ARG A 377 -15.32 11.21 -6.91
C ARG A 377 -16.81 11.54 -6.86
N ASP A 378 -17.17 12.82 -6.93
CA ASP A 378 -18.57 13.26 -6.95
C ASP A 378 -19.34 12.68 -8.15
N GLU A 379 -18.72 12.70 -9.33
CA GLU A 379 -19.32 12.13 -10.54
C GLU A 379 -19.47 10.60 -10.41
N TRP A 380 -18.43 9.94 -9.88
CA TRP A 380 -18.47 8.49 -9.69
C TRP A 380 -19.57 8.08 -8.73
N TRP A 381 -19.68 8.76 -7.58
CA TRP A 381 -20.69 8.47 -6.55
C TRP A 381 -22.11 8.76 -7.04
N LYS A 382 -22.29 9.81 -7.84
CA LYS A 382 -23.56 10.09 -8.50
C LYS A 382 -23.96 8.95 -9.44
N ARG A 383 -23.05 8.49 -10.29
CA ARG A 383 -23.28 7.36 -11.19
C ARG A 383 -23.58 6.07 -10.44
N TYR A 384 -22.79 5.76 -9.41
CA TYR A 384 -22.98 4.60 -8.54
C TYR A 384 -24.34 4.59 -7.84
N ALA A 385 -24.76 5.71 -7.26
CA ALA A 385 -26.06 5.84 -6.62
C ALA A 385 -27.22 5.65 -7.61
N LEU A 386 -27.13 6.28 -8.79
CA LEU A 386 -28.12 6.12 -9.86
C LEU A 386 -28.21 4.67 -10.35
N ALA A 387 -27.06 4.00 -10.50
CA ALA A 387 -26.99 2.60 -10.90
C ALA A 387 -27.62 1.64 -9.87
N LEU A 388 -27.69 2.03 -8.59
CA LEU A 388 -28.40 1.32 -7.53
C LEU A 388 -29.87 1.73 -7.39
N GLY A 389 -30.35 2.72 -8.15
CA GLY A 389 -31.71 3.25 -8.04
C GLY A 389 -31.93 4.17 -6.84
N ASN A 390 -30.86 4.72 -6.26
CA ASN A 390 -30.95 5.64 -5.12
C ASN A 390 -31.19 7.08 -5.58
N SER A 391 -31.97 7.84 -4.79
CA SER A 391 -32.25 9.26 -5.05
C SER A 391 -31.17 10.20 -4.51
N ASP A 392 -30.47 9.79 -3.45
CA ASP A 392 -29.31 10.51 -2.93
C ASP A 392 -28.07 10.13 -3.74
N THR A 393 -27.50 11.12 -4.42
CA THR A 393 -26.41 10.95 -5.39
C THR A 393 -25.09 11.55 -4.92
N ALA A 394 -25.09 12.20 -3.74
CA ALA A 394 -23.89 12.82 -3.22
C ALA A 394 -22.91 11.77 -2.69
N MET A 395 -21.61 12.03 -2.83
CA MET A 395 -20.60 11.30 -2.09
C MET A 395 -20.79 11.54 -0.58
N PRO A 396 -20.82 10.48 0.24
CA PRO A 396 -20.86 10.62 1.69
C PRO A 396 -19.72 11.49 2.24
N GLU A 397 -20.06 12.45 3.13
CA GLU A 397 -19.08 13.36 3.73
C GLU A 397 -17.98 12.62 4.51
N VAL A 398 -18.31 11.50 5.16
CA VAL A 398 -17.33 10.67 5.88
C VAL A 398 -16.21 10.16 4.97
N LEU A 399 -16.52 9.90 3.70
CA LEU A 399 -15.55 9.36 2.73
C LEU A 399 -14.67 10.47 2.11
N ARG A 400 -14.97 11.74 2.37
CA ARG A 400 -14.15 12.88 1.94
C ARG A 400 -12.95 13.14 2.85
N ASP A 401 -12.91 12.49 4.02
CA ASP A 401 -11.82 12.63 5.00
C ASP A 401 -10.45 12.34 4.39
N GLU A 402 -9.43 13.10 4.81
CA GLU A 402 -8.07 13.02 4.30
C GLU A 402 -7.45 11.62 4.48
N LYS A 403 -7.78 10.91 5.56
CA LYS A 403 -7.30 9.54 5.81
C LYS A 403 -7.83 8.53 4.79
N LEU A 404 -9.02 8.78 4.23
CA LEU A 404 -9.66 7.94 3.23
C LEU A 404 -9.39 8.40 1.79
N ALA A 405 -8.76 9.56 1.61
CA ALA A 405 -8.48 10.13 0.29
C ALA A 405 -7.66 9.18 -0.58
N ILE A 406 -6.69 8.46 -0.01
CA ILE A 406 -5.85 7.50 -0.76
C ILE A 406 -6.67 6.34 -1.37
N PHE A 407 -7.77 5.94 -0.74
CA PHE A 407 -8.68 4.91 -1.26
C PHE A 407 -9.65 5.47 -2.27
N THR A 408 -10.27 6.60 -1.93
CA THR A 408 -11.30 7.20 -2.78
C THR A 408 -10.73 7.85 -4.04
N ALA A 409 -9.42 8.13 -4.07
CA ALA A 409 -8.72 8.68 -5.23
C ALA A 409 -8.56 7.70 -6.40
N GLN A 410 -8.59 6.38 -6.17
CA GLN A 410 -8.45 5.37 -7.23
C GLN A 410 -9.78 4.66 -7.49
N PRO A 411 -10.16 4.40 -8.77
CA PRO A 411 -11.45 3.81 -9.11
C PRO A 411 -11.77 2.50 -8.37
N LEU A 412 -10.81 1.57 -8.33
CA LEU A 412 -11.01 0.26 -7.73
C LEU A 412 -11.16 0.33 -6.21
N LEU A 413 -10.29 1.07 -5.53
CA LEU A 413 -10.33 1.23 -4.08
C LEU A 413 -11.57 2.03 -3.63
N ASN A 414 -11.95 3.04 -4.41
CA ASN A 414 -13.19 3.79 -4.20
C ASN A 414 -14.42 2.88 -4.29
N PHE A 415 -14.47 1.99 -5.29
CA PHE A 415 -15.53 0.99 -5.40
C PHE A 415 -15.57 0.05 -4.18
N LEU A 416 -14.42 -0.48 -3.75
CA LEU A 416 -14.34 -1.34 -2.57
C LEU A 416 -14.82 -0.63 -1.29
N LEU A 417 -14.46 0.64 -1.12
CA LEU A 417 -14.93 1.45 0.01
C LEU A 417 -16.43 1.77 -0.09
N ALA A 418 -16.96 1.93 -1.30
CA ALA A 418 -18.39 2.14 -1.51
C ALA A 418 -19.21 0.91 -1.09
N LEU A 419 -18.71 -0.30 -1.36
CA LEU A 419 -19.30 -1.53 -0.84
C LEU A 419 -19.31 -1.56 0.70
N ALA A 420 -18.20 -1.15 1.33
CA ALA A 420 -18.10 -1.04 2.78
C ALA A 420 -19.12 -0.08 3.36
N TYR A 421 -19.26 1.10 2.76
CA TYR A 421 -20.22 2.09 3.19
C TYR A 421 -21.67 1.62 3.00
N ARG A 422 -21.99 0.99 1.87
CA ARG A 422 -23.35 0.46 1.61
C ARG A 422 -23.75 -0.62 2.61
N ASP A 423 -22.83 -1.51 2.94
CA ASP A 423 -23.06 -2.64 3.86
C ASP A 423 -23.12 -2.21 5.35
N ARG A 424 -23.17 -0.91 5.67
CA ARG A 424 -23.19 -0.41 7.06
C ARG A 424 -24.50 -0.72 7.79
N GLU A 425 -25.60 -0.84 7.04
CA GLU A 425 -26.96 -1.03 7.56
C GLU A 425 -27.37 -2.51 7.64
N THR A 426 -26.61 -3.42 7.02
CA THR A 426 -26.85 -4.86 7.10
C THR A 426 -26.34 -5.38 8.45
N PRO A 427 -27.22 -5.76 9.40
CA PRO A 427 -26.77 -6.46 10.59
C PRO A 427 -26.10 -7.75 10.12
N SER A 428 -24.99 -8.16 10.75
CA SER A 428 -24.43 -9.50 10.52
C SER A 428 -25.48 -10.53 10.93
N LYS A 429 -26.34 -10.94 10.00
CA LYS A 429 -27.29 -12.02 10.20
C LYS A 429 -26.51 -13.32 10.26
N THR A 430 -26.17 -13.76 11.45
CA THR A 430 -26.00 -15.17 11.75
C THR A 430 -26.43 -15.42 13.20
N GLU A 431 -27.66 -15.89 13.37
CA GLU A 431 -28.19 -16.47 14.62
C GLU A 431 -27.44 -17.74 15.06
N ASN A 432 -26.47 -18.20 14.27
CA ASN A 432 -25.47 -19.19 14.65
C ASN A 432 -24.10 -18.55 14.43
N ALA A 433 -23.44 -18.08 15.50
CA ALA A 433 -22.08 -17.55 15.41
C ALA A 433 -21.19 -18.59 14.67
N PRO A 434 -20.67 -18.29 13.47
CA PRO A 434 -19.67 -19.16 12.87
C PRO A 434 -18.45 -19.18 13.81
N GLU A 435 -17.65 -20.25 13.75
CA GLU A 435 -16.39 -20.40 14.50
C GLU A 435 -15.38 -19.24 14.26
N ASN A 436 -15.67 -18.30 13.35
CA ASN A 436 -14.91 -17.07 13.09
C ASN A 436 -15.84 -15.84 13.04
N PRO A 437 -15.72 -14.85 13.94
CA PRO A 437 -16.51 -13.62 13.90
C PRO A 437 -16.14 -12.74 12.69
N VAL A 438 -17.15 -12.19 12.01
CA VAL A 438 -16.98 -11.20 10.94
C VAL A 438 -16.56 -9.87 11.58
N PRO A 439 -15.49 -9.19 11.13
CA PRO A 439 -15.14 -7.87 11.63
C PRO A 439 -16.32 -6.90 11.44
N PRO A 440 -16.66 -6.08 12.46
CA PRO A 440 -17.70 -5.07 12.35
C PRO A 440 -17.42 -4.14 11.16
N ASN A 441 -18.50 -3.67 10.53
CA ASN A 441 -18.37 -2.71 9.46
C ASN A 441 -17.64 -1.45 9.97
N PRO A 442 -16.60 -0.95 9.29
CA PRO A 442 -15.88 0.26 9.73
C PRO A 442 -16.73 1.54 9.73
N PHE A 443 -17.92 1.54 9.12
CA PHE A 443 -18.78 2.72 8.92
C PHE A 443 -20.10 2.71 9.71
N THR A 444 -20.17 2.11 10.90
CA THR A 444 -21.43 1.90 11.65
C THR A 444 -22.23 3.18 12.00
N ASP A 445 -21.56 4.34 12.20
CA ASP A 445 -22.19 5.57 12.71
C ASP A 445 -21.93 6.83 11.85
N ASP A 446 -21.63 6.68 10.56
CA ASP A 446 -21.22 7.79 9.66
C ASP A 446 -20.01 8.60 10.15
N ARG A 447 -19.20 7.98 11.01
CA ARG A 447 -17.94 8.52 11.51
C ARG A 447 -16.78 7.95 10.74
N VAL A 448 -15.75 8.78 10.57
CA VAL A 448 -14.49 8.34 9.96
C VAL A 448 -13.93 7.19 10.82
N PRO A 449 -13.56 6.06 10.20
CA PRO A 449 -13.02 4.92 10.93
C PRO A 449 -11.86 5.36 11.83
N ARG A 450 -11.91 4.98 13.11
CA ARG A 450 -10.87 5.36 14.07
C ARG A 450 -9.50 4.81 13.68
N ARG A 451 -9.47 3.62 13.07
CA ARG A 451 -8.26 2.90 12.66
C ARG A 451 -8.41 2.44 11.22
N MET A 452 -7.38 2.68 10.41
CA MET A 452 -7.36 2.18 9.04
C MET A 452 -7.29 0.65 8.96
N ALA A 453 -6.70 0.01 9.97
CA ALA A 453 -6.67 -1.46 10.10
C ALA A 453 -8.07 -2.10 10.05
N ASP A 454 -9.09 -1.43 10.59
CA ASP A 454 -10.48 -1.94 10.57
C ASP A 454 -11.04 -1.98 9.13
N VAL A 455 -10.72 -0.95 8.31
CA VAL A 455 -11.12 -0.88 6.90
C VAL A 455 -10.46 -2.00 6.10
N TYR A 456 -9.15 -2.18 6.26
CA TYR A 456 -8.41 -3.22 5.54
C TYR A 456 -8.86 -4.63 5.92
N ALA A 457 -9.07 -4.90 7.21
CA ALA A 457 -9.54 -6.19 7.69
C ALA A 457 -10.94 -6.51 7.17
N TRP A 458 -11.85 -5.52 7.14
CA TRP A 458 -13.19 -5.69 6.59
C TRP A 458 -13.16 -5.98 5.08
N LEU A 459 -12.37 -5.20 4.33
CA LEU A 459 -12.18 -5.39 2.89
C LEU A 459 -11.63 -6.78 2.59
N LEU A 460 -10.65 -7.22 3.38
CA LEU A 460 -10.06 -8.55 3.26
C LEU A 460 -11.10 -9.65 3.50
N ARG A 461 -11.92 -9.50 4.55
CA ARG A 461 -13.00 -10.44 4.86
C ARG A 461 -14.02 -10.54 3.73
N LYS A 462 -14.45 -9.41 3.17
CA LYS A 462 -15.46 -9.42 2.10
C LYS A 462 -14.96 -10.03 0.80
N VAL A 463 -13.68 -9.84 0.50
CA VAL A 463 -13.03 -10.57 -0.59
C VAL A 463 -13.05 -12.07 -0.31
N TYR A 464 -12.73 -12.48 0.92
CA TYR A 464 -12.80 -13.89 1.31
C TYR A 464 -14.23 -14.47 1.17
N ASP A 465 -15.24 -13.82 1.74
CA ASP A 465 -16.63 -14.31 1.73
C ASP A 465 -17.16 -14.44 0.28
N ARG A 466 -16.85 -13.48 -0.60
CA ARG A 466 -17.30 -13.48 -2.01
C ARG A 466 -16.67 -14.59 -2.85
N GLU A 467 -15.43 -14.98 -2.58
CA GLU A 467 -14.72 -15.97 -3.42
C GLU A 467 -14.83 -17.39 -2.88
N TYR A 468 -14.81 -17.54 -1.55
CA TYR A 468 -14.66 -18.84 -0.90
C TYR A 468 -15.97 -19.41 -0.36
N GLU A 469 -16.95 -18.57 0.01
CA GLU A 469 -18.23 -19.05 0.55
C GLU A 469 -19.22 -19.44 -0.57
N SER A 470 -19.19 -18.75 -1.73
CA SER A 470 -20.16 -18.95 -2.82
C SER A 470 -19.87 -20.11 -3.80
N SER A 471 -18.96 -21.03 -3.47
CA SER A 471 -18.79 -22.34 -4.13
C SER A 471 -18.77 -22.34 -5.68
N ARG A 472 -17.62 -22.01 -6.30
CA ARG A 472 -17.35 -22.40 -7.70
C ARG A 472 -16.07 -23.22 -7.92
N HIS A 473 -15.22 -23.45 -6.91
CA HIS A 473 -14.00 -24.25 -7.07
C HIS A 473 -13.72 -25.25 -5.93
N PRO A 474 -13.59 -26.57 -6.23
CA PRO A 474 -13.42 -27.62 -5.22
C PRO A 474 -12.11 -27.59 -4.40
N LEU A 475 -11.07 -26.88 -4.87
CA LEU A 475 -9.73 -26.91 -4.28
C LEU A 475 -9.52 -25.90 -3.14
N ILE A 476 -10.34 -24.86 -3.03
CA ILE A 476 -10.15 -23.78 -2.04
C ILE A 476 -11.35 -23.60 -1.09
N ALA A 477 -12.43 -24.36 -1.28
CA ALA A 477 -13.63 -24.34 -0.45
C ALA A 477 -13.42 -24.84 1.01
N LYS A 478 -12.17 -24.91 1.51
CA LYS A 478 -11.83 -25.47 2.83
C LYS A 478 -10.78 -24.68 3.63
N VAL A 479 -10.22 -23.57 3.13
CA VAL A 479 -9.22 -22.80 3.89
C VAL A 479 -9.94 -21.85 4.86
N PRO A 480 -9.76 -21.97 6.20
CA PRO A 480 -10.32 -21.04 7.17
C PRO A 480 -9.84 -19.61 6.94
N PHE A 481 -10.65 -18.61 7.32
CA PHE A 481 -10.27 -17.21 7.18
C PHE A 481 -8.99 -16.84 7.95
N ALA A 482 -8.74 -17.47 9.11
CA ALA A 482 -7.51 -17.25 9.88
C ALA A 482 -6.26 -17.64 9.08
N ASP A 483 -6.26 -18.84 8.49
CA ASP A 483 -5.18 -19.33 7.64
C ASP A 483 -5.00 -18.42 6.41
N PHE A 484 -6.11 -18.01 5.78
CA PHE A 484 -6.09 -17.07 4.67
C PHE A 484 -5.44 -15.72 5.04
N ARG A 485 -5.83 -15.16 6.18
CA ARG A 485 -5.26 -13.91 6.72
C ARG A 485 -3.77 -14.07 7.00
N ASP A 486 -3.36 -15.18 7.62
CA ASP A 486 -1.97 -15.42 8.00
C ASP A 486 -1.07 -15.65 6.77
N LEU A 487 -1.60 -16.31 5.72
CA LEU A 487 -0.94 -16.41 4.41
C LEU A 487 -0.70 -15.04 3.77
N LEU A 488 -1.67 -14.13 3.84
CA LEU A 488 -1.48 -12.78 3.33
C LEU A 488 -0.55 -11.95 4.21
N GLY A 489 -0.57 -12.18 5.52
CA GLY A 489 0.39 -11.60 6.45
C GLY A 489 1.83 -12.02 6.11
N LEU A 490 2.03 -13.28 5.75
CA LEU A 490 3.31 -13.79 5.24
C LEU A 490 3.75 -13.05 3.96
N LEU A 491 2.84 -12.87 2.99
CA LEU A 491 3.16 -12.10 1.78
C LEU A 491 3.47 -10.63 2.10
N GLY A 492 2.77 -10.04 3.08
CA GLY A 492 3.04 -8.68 3.56
C GLY A 492 4.44 -8.55 4.17
N LEU A 493 4.85 -9.51 5.00
CA LEU A 493 6.21 -9.59 5.54
C LEU A 493 7.27 -9.75 4.43
N ALA A 494 6.99 -10.60 3.44
CA ALA A 494 7.87 -10.76 2.28
C ALA A 494 8.00 -9.46 1.47
N ALA A 495 6.92 -8.68 1.31
CA ALA A 495 6.96 -7.36 0.67
C ALA A 495 7.68 -6.31 1.53
N TRP A 496 7.62 -6.44 2.84
CA TRP A 496 8.34 -5.58 3.77
C TRP A 496 9.85 -5.82 3.72
N HIS A 497 10.29 -7.07 3.50
CA HIS A 497 11.71 -7.44 3.43
C HIS A 497 12.46 -6.92 2.21
N THR A 498 11.77 -6.65 1.10
CA THR A 498 12.41 -6.15 -0.13
C THR A 498 12.72 -4.65 -0.08
N GLY A 499 12.19 -3.93 0.92
CA GLY A 499 12.45 -2.51 1.15
C GLY A 499 11.62 -1.55 0.31
N ASP A 500 11.03 -1.99 -0.81
CA ASP A 500 10.08 -1.19 -1.59
C ASP A 500 8.68 -1.14 -0.95
N GLY A 501 8.39 -2.07 -0.02
CA GLY A 501 7.12 -2.21 0.68
C GLY A 501 5.95 -2.59 -0.23
N ARG A 502 6.24 -3.12 -1.43
CA ARG A 502 5.23 -3.46 -2.45
C ARG A 502 5.48 -4.80 -3.12
N THR A 503 6.71 -5.29 -3.18
CA THR A 503 7.03 -6.50 -3.93
C THR A 503 7.46 -7.60 -2.98
N ALA A 504 6.71 -8.69 -2.90
CA ALA A 504 7.06 -9.89 -2.17
C ALA A 504 7.71 -10.93 -3.10
N THR A 505 8.94 -11.35 -2.82
CA THR A 505 9.55 -12.46 -3.58
C THR A 505 9.09 -13.80 -3.02
N VAL A 506 8.94 -14.82 -3.87
CA VAL A 506 8.63 -16.19 -3.41
C VAL A 506 9.74 -16.73 -2.52
N ALA A 507 11.00 -16.40 -2.82
CA ALA A 507 12.13 -16.80 -1.98
C ALA A 507 12.03 -16.21 -0.57
N ASP A 508 11.62 -14.95 -0.44
CA ASP A 508 11.39 -14.32 0.86
C ASP A 508 10.16 -14.91 1.56
N ALA A 509 9.07 -15.15 0.83
CA ALA A 509 7.89 -15.79 1.38
C ALA A 509 8.19 -17.23 1.88
N GLU A 510 8.95 -18.03 1.14
CA GLU A 510 9.39 -19.36 1.56
C GLU A 510 10.30 -19.30 2.78
N ARG A 511 11.26 -18.36 2.81
CA ARG A 511 12.17 -18.14 3.93
C ARG A 511 11.42 -17.75 5.21
N ILE A 512 10.41 -16.88 5.12
CA ILE A 512 9.61 -16.40 6.27
C ILE A 512 8.52 -17.43 6.65
N ALA A 513 8.04 -18.24 5.71
CA ALA A 513 7.03 -19.27 5.96
C ALA A 513 7.53 -20.34 6.95
N VAL A 514 8.84 -20.62 6.95
CA VAL A 514 9.45 -21.60 7.86
C VAL A 514 9.27 -21.21 9.32
N PRO A 515 9.78 -20.04 9.80
CA PRO A 515 9.61 -19.65 11.20
C PRO A 515 8.14 -19.41 11.57
N LEU A 516 7.28 -18.99 10.62
CA LEU A 516 5.84 -18.88 10.85
C LEU A 516 5.07 -20.20 10.77
N ARG A 517 5.72 -21.30 10.38
CA ARG A 517 5.11 -22.64 10.18
C ARG A 517 3.98 -22.65 9.15
N LEU A 518 4.06 -21.77 8.15
CA LEU A 518 3.08 -21.61 7.07
C LEU A 518 3.50 -22.28 5.75
N THR A 519 4.60 -23.05 5.73
CA THR A 519 5.13 -23.65 4.49
C THR A 519 4.11 -24.52 3.77
N GLY A 520 3.38 -25.39 4.49
CA GLY A 520 2.35 -26.24 3.89
C GLY A 520 1.20 -25.44 3.28
N LEU A 521 0.76 -24.39 3.98
CA LEU A 521 -0.31 -23.50 3.50
C LEU A 521 0.13 -22.72 2.25
N LEU A 522 1.38 -22.24 2.21
CA LEU A 522 1.96 -21.57 1.05
C LEU A 522 2.04 -22.52 -0.16
N GLU A 523 2.44 -23.78 0.04
CA GLU A 523 2.48 -24.79 -1.02
C GLU A 523 1.08 -25.08 -1.60
N ASP A 524 0.09 -25.23 -0.73
CA ASP A 524 -1.28 -25.53 -1.15
C ASP A 524 -1.93 -24.34 -1.88
N TYR A 525 -1.69 -23.12 -1.40
CA TYR A 525 -2.07 -21.91 -2.12
C TYR A 525 -1.41 -21.82 -3.50
N ARG A 526 -0.10 -22.11 -3.59
CA ARG A 526 0.62 -22.10 -4.87
C ARG A 526 0.02 -23.10 -5.84
N LYS A 527 -0.26 -24.35 -5.40
CA LYS A 527 -0.92 -25.38 -6.22
C LYS A 527 -2.27 -24.88 -6.77
N SER A 528 -3.06 -24.20 -5.94
CA SER A 528 -4.30 -23.57 -6.38
C SER A 528 -4.06 -22.50 -7.46
N CYS A 529 -3.06 -21.62 -7.30
CA CYS A 529 -2.72 -20.62 -8.31
C CYS A 529 -2.37 -21.24 -9.67
N GLN A 530 -1.71 -22.42 -9.69
CA GLN A 530 -1.34 -23.10 -10.94
C GLN A 530 -2.55 -23.68 -11.70
N THR A 531 -3.66 -23.91 -11.00
CA THR A 531 -4.90 -24.39 -11.62
C THR A 531 -5.77 -23.27 -12.18
N GLY A 532 -5.33 -22.00 -12.09
CA GLY A 532 -6.06 -20.83 -12.58
C GLY A 532 -7.27 -20.45 -11.71
N THR A 533 -7.30 -20.94 -10.47
CA THR A 533 -8.47 -20.87 -9.58
C THR A 533 -8.39 -19.79 -8.52
N THR A 534 -7.27 -19.08 -8.42
CA THR A 534 -7.17 -17.90 -7.56
C THR A 534 -8.09 -16.83 -8.11
N GLY A 535 -9.04 -16.43 -7.27
CA GLY A 535 -10.14 -15.61 -7.68
C GLY A 535 -9.72 -14.18 -8.06
N LEU A 536 -10.58 -13.58 -8.88
CA LEU A 536 -10.49 -12.23 -9.42
C LEU A 536 -10.13 -11.18 -8.34
N PHE A 537 -10.52 -11.42 -7.08
CA PHE A 537 -10.32 -10.49 -5.98
C PHE A 537 -8.96 -10.57 -5.29
N LEU A 538 -8.35 -11.74 -5.17
CA LEU A 538 -6.95 -11.82 -4.74
C LEU A 538 -6.01 -11.15 -5.75
N THR A 539 -6.35 -11.21 -7.04
CA THR A 539 -5.62 -10.46 -8.08
C THR A 539 -5.74 -8.94 -7.95
N PHE A 540 -6.71 -8.42 -7.18
CA PHE A 540 -6.78 -6.98 -6.86
C PHE A 540 -5.72 -6.55 -5.87
N TYR A 541 -5.31 -7.43 -4.96
CA TYR A 541 -4.31 -7.09 -3.97
C TYR A 541 -2.92 -7.47 -4.46
N PHE A 542 -2.75 -8.66 -5.03
CA PHE A 542 -1.46 -9.18 -5.48
C PHE A 542 -1.52 -9.75 -6.89
N ARG A 543 -0.55 -9.39 -7.73
CA ARG A 543 -0.36 -10.04 -9.03
C ARG A 543 0.81 -11.02 -8.94
N SER A 544 0.61 -12.29 -9.32
CA SER A 544 1.73 -13.22 -9.53
C SER A 544 2.46 -12.83 -10.81
N VAL A 545 3.74 -12.54 -10.70
CA VAL A 545 4.63 -12.14 -11.78
C VAL A 545 5.49 -13.38 -12.13
N GLY A 546 5.34 -13.86 -13.37
CA GLY A 546 5.35 -15.29 -13.72
C GLY A 546 6.66 -16.06 -13.82
N ARG A 547 6.48 -17.28 -14.35
CA ARG A 547 7.40 -18.41 -14.51
C ARG A 547 8.30 -18.25 -15.73
N VAL A 548 9.52 -17.78 -15.53
CA VAL A 548 10.64 -18.02 -16.46
C VAL A 548 11.56 -19.07 -15.83
N PRO A 549 12.05 -20.08 -16.57
CA PRO A 549 13.09 -20.98 -16.06
C PRO A 549 14.32 -20.17 -15.61
N GLY A 550 14.52 -20.06 -14.29
CA GLY A 550 15.64 -19.33 -13.69
C GLY A 550 15.32 -17.95 -13.11
N ALA A 551 14.12 -17.39 -13.30
CA ALA A 551 13.70 -16.15 -12.62
C ALA A 551 12.96 -16.44 -11.30
N LYS A 552 13.15 -15.58 -10.30
CA LYS A 552 12.47 -15.69 -9.00
C LYS A 552 11.02 -15.21 -9.14
N GLU A 553 10.05 -16.08 -8.89
CA GLU A 553 8.62 -15.74 -8.84
C GLU A 553 8.38 -14.62 -7.80
N THR A 554 7.54 -13.62 -8.13
CA THR A 554 7.26 -12.44 -7.27
C THR A 554 5.78 -12.10 -7.24
N TYR A 555 5.33 -11.44 -6.17
CA TYR A 555 3.99 -10.89 -5.99
C TYR A 555 4.07 -9.38 -5.76
N GLU A 556 3.26 -8.58 -6.46
CA GLU A 556 3.26 -7.11 -6.29
C GLU A 556 1.92 -6.59 -5.75
N PHE A 557 1.99 -5.79 -4.69
CA PHE A 557 0.88 -5.20 -3.94
C PHE A 557 0.34 -3.95 -4.65
N SER A 558 -0.98 -3.85 -4.81
CA SER A 558 -1.62 -2.70 -5.49
C SER A 558 -1.45 -1.36 -4.77
N ILE A 559 -1.40 -1.38 -3.42
CA ILE A 559 -1.12 -0.20 -2.59
C ILE A 559 -0.19 -0.57 -1.42
N LYS A 560 0.82 0.28 -1.20
CA LYS A 560 1.83 0.09 -0.15
C LYS A 560 1.24 0.05 1.28
N PRO A 561 0.31 0.94 1.66
CA PRO A 561 -0.27 0.89 3.01
C PRO A 561 -1.04 -0.40 3.33
N PHE A 562 -1.58 -1.10 2.31
CA PHE A 562 -2.17 -2.41 2.51
C PHE A 562 -1.10 -3.50 2.75
N ALA A 563 0.04 -3.41 2.04
CA ALA A 563 1.18 -4.27 2.29
C ALA A 563 1.72 -4.10 3.71
N GLU A 564 1.83 -2.85 4.17
CA GLU A 564 2.24 -2.52 5.54
C GLU A 564 1.23 -3.05 6.56
N HIS A 565 -0.08 -2.90 6.30
CA HIS A 565 -1.09 -3.53 7.15
C HIS A 565 -0.93 -5.06 7.24
N LEU A 566 -0.66 -5.74 6.12
CA LEU A 566 -0.43 -7.18 6.11
C LEU A 566 0.89 -7.57 6.77
N ALA A 567 1.95 -6.77 6.63
CA ALA A 567 3.17 -6.96 7.40
C ALA A 567 2.90 -6.88 8.91
N ALA A 568 2.08 -5.91 9.36
CA ALA A 568 1.63 -5.82 10.75
C ALA A 568 0.82 -7.06 11.18
N VAL A 569 -0.07 -7.58 10.33
CA VAL A 569 -0.78 -8.86 10.56
C VAL A 569 0.23 -10.00 10.79
N GLY A 570 1.27 -10.08 9.96
CA GLY A 570 2.33 -11.09 10.08
C GLY A 570 3.14 -10.95 11.39
N ILE A 571 3.51 -9.73 11.78
CA ILE A 571 4.21 -9.45 13.05
C ILE A 571 3.36 -9.88 14.25
N VAL A 572 2.05 -9.55 14.25
CA VAL A 572 1.14 -9.95 15.33
C VAL A 572 0.97 -11.47 15.37
N THR A 573 0.88 -12.13 14.22
CA THR A 573 0.81 -13.60 14.15
C THR A 573 2.09 -14.24 14.69
N ALA A 574 3.27 -13.69 14.41
CA ALA A 574 4.54 -14.17 14.95
C ALA A 574 4.60 -14.09 16.49
N ILE A 575 4.24 -12.94 17.08
CA ILE A 575 4.27 -12.81 18.55
C ILE A 575 3.17 -13.63 19.23
N ALA A 576 2.02 -13.79 18.58
CA ALA A 576 0.94 -14.62 19.11
C ALA A 576 1.36 -16.10 19.22
N ASP A 577 2.05 -16.65 18.20
CA ASP A 577 2.61 -18.01 18.27
C ASP A 577 3.66 -18.14 19.39
N ALA A 578 4.60 -17.18 19.47
CA ALA A 578 5.61 -17.15 20.51
C ALA A 578 4.99 -17.14 21.92
N ALA A 579 3.92 -16.37 22.13
CA ALA A 579 3.21 -16.29 23.40
C ALA A 579 2.54 -17.63 23.79
N VAL A 580 1.91 -18.32 22.84
CA VAL A 580 1.32 -19.64 23.08
C VAL A 580 2.40 -20.66 23.49
N ARG A 581 3.57 -20.63 22.84
CA ARG A 581 4.69 -21.55 23.14
C ARG A 581 5.32 -21.29 24.51
N LEU A 582 5.60 -20.02 24.83
CA LEU A 582 6.11 -19.63 26.13
C LEU A 582 5.11 -19.95 27.26
N GLY A 583 3.81 -19.78 27.01
CA GLY A 583 2.75 -20.15 27.96
C GLY A 583 2.71 -21.65 28.27
N LYS A 584 2.85 -22.49 27.23
CA LYS A 584 2.91 -23.97 27.36
C LYS A 584 4.15 -24.45 28.13
N SER A 585 5.29 -23.75 28.01
CA SER A 585 6.54 -24.08 28.70
C SER A 585 6.45 -23.87 30.23
N LYS A 586 5.64 -22.91 30.71
CA LYS A 586 5.52 -22.55 32.14
C LYS A 586 4.63 -23.48 32.99
N ASN A 587 3.99 -24.50 32.41
CA ASN A 587 3.11 -25.43 33.15
C ASN A 587 3.63 -26.89 33.11
N PRO A 588 4.63 -27.26 33.93
CA PRO A 588 5.35 -28.53 33.85
C PRO A 588 4.58 -29.76 34.33
N MET A 589 3.33 -29.64 34.81
CA MET A 589 2.53 -30.78 35.28
C MET A 589 1.77 -31.51 34.16
N ASP A 590 1.73 -30.98 32.93
CA ASP A 590 1.16 -31.70 31.79
C ASP A 590 2.18 -32.70 31.22
N ARG A 591 2.07 -33.96 31.64
CA ARG A 591 2.94 -35.08 31.18
C ARG A 591 2.88 -35.36 29.67
N ARG A 592 1.97 -34.73 28.92
CA ARG A 592 1.88 -34.85 27.46
C ARG A 592 2.71 -33.79 26.73
N ASN A 593 3.16 -32.75 27.42
CA ASN A 593 3.87 -31.63 26.82
C ASN A 593 5.40 -31.90 26.86
N LYS A 594 5.94 -32.51 25.79
CA LYS A 594 7.35 -32.92 25.68
C LYS A 594 8.30 -31.82 25.17
N GLU A 595 7.78 -30.67 24.74
CA GLU A 595 8.58 -29.61 24.13
C GLU A 595 8.77 -28.46 25.14
N VAL A 596 9.91 -28.48 25.83
CA VAL A 596 10.46 -27.30 26.50
C VAL A 596 11.03 -26.41 25.39
N TRP A 597 10.41 -25.26 25.15
CA TRP A 597 10.85 -24.34 24.09
C TRP A 597 11.96 -23.42 24.62
N ASP A 598 12.99 -23.21 23.80
CA ASP A 598 14.15 -22.37 24.09
C ASP A 598 13.91 -20.94 23.59
N GLU A 599 14.03 -19.95 24.46
CA GLU A 599 13.98 -18.53 24.10
C GLU A 599 14.96 -18.17 22.97
N ASN A 600 16.12 -18.86 22.88
CA ASN A 600 17.09 -18.67 21.80
C ASN A 600 16.53 -19.08 20.42
N GLU A 601 15.76 -20.17 20.36
CA GLU A 601 15.12 -20.62 19.11
C GLU A 601 14.02 -19.64 18.68
N LEU A 602 13.19 -19.19 19.63
CA LEU A 602 12.17 -18.17 19.38
C LEU A 602 12.77 -16.84 18.90
N LEU A 603 13.90 -16.41 19.49
CA LEU A 603 14.61 -15.21 19.06
C LEU A 603 15.22 -15.35 17.67
N TRP A 604 15.68 -16.55 17.32
CA TRP A 604 16.15 -16.83 15.96
C TRP A 604 15.01 -16.72 14.95
N GLU A 605 13.87 -17.34 15.21
CA GLU A 605 12.68 -17.22 14.36
C GLU A 605 12.22 -15.75 14.25
N TRP A 606 12.21 -15.02 15.38
CA TRP A 606 11.86 -13.60 15.43
C TRP A 606 12.81 -12.74 14.58
N LEU A 607 14.13 -13.01 14.66
CA LEU A 607 15.15 -12.34 13.86
C LEU A 607 14.95 -12.60 12.37
N GLN A 608 14.58 -13.83 11.98
CA GLN A 608 14.29 -14.16 10.59
C GLN A 608 13.04 -13.44 10.06
N ILE A 609 12.05 -13.17 10.91
CA ILE A 609 10.79 -12.50 10.54
C ILE A 609 10.91 -10.97 10.54
N THR A 610 11.68 -10.38 11.45
CA THR A 610 11.68 -8.92 11.70
C THR A 610 13.01 -8.24 11.46
N GLY A 611 14.09 -9.01 11.26
CA GLY A 611 15.43 -8.45 11.11
C GLY A 611 15.68 -7.78 9.76
N SER A 612 15.00 -8.19 8.69
CA SER A 612 15.29 -7.65 7.35
C SER A 612 14.58 -6.31 7.09
N GLY A 613 13.35 -6.13 7.57
CA GLY A 613 12.53 -4.94 7.32
C GLY A 613 12.74 -3.81 8.34
N VAL A 614 12.50 -2.56 7.92
CA VAL A 614 12.50 -1.39 8.81
C VAL A 614 11.07 -1.09 9.28
N LEU A 615 10.86 -1.07 10.58
CA LEU A 615 9.55 -0.75 11.17
C LEU A 615 9.37 0.77 11.24
N THR A 616 8.62 1.33 10.29
CA THR A 616 8.32 2.77 10.20
C THR A 616 7.17 3.18 11.11
N ALA A 617 6.99 4.48 11.34
CA ALA A 617 5.87 4.98 12.13
C ALA A 617 4.50 4.61 11.52
N GLU A 618 4.38 4.60 10.19
CA GLU A 618 3.17 4.15 9.50
C GLU A 618 2.89 2.68 9.81
N LEU A 619 3.90 1.81 9.65
CA LEU A 619 3.78 0.38 9.96
C LEU A 619 3.47 0.15 11.45
N PHE A 620 4.02 0.97 12.35
CA PHE A 620 3.70 0.92 13.78
C PHE A 620 2.24 1.27 14.07
N GLU A 621 1.65 2.26 13.39
CA GLU A 621 0.23 2.58 13.53
C GLU A 621 -0.65 1.44 12.98
N HIS A 622 -0.25 0.78 11.90
CA HIS A 622 -0.91 -0.44 11.43
C HIS A 622 -0.81 -1.58 12.45
N LEU A 623 0.34 -1.75 13.12
CA LEU A 623 0.55 -2.71 14.19
C LEU A 623 -0.35 -2.44 15.40
N CYS A 624 -0.38 -1.20 15.87
CA CYS A 624 -1.29 -0.74 16.93
C CYS A 624 -2.76 -1.00 16.56
N GLY A 625 -3.14 -0.67 15.32
CA GLY A 625 -4.48 -0.92 14.80
C GLY A 625 -4.85 -2.40 14.82
N GLU A 626 -3.97 -3.27 14.34
CA GLU A 626 -4.22 -4.71 14.27
C GLU A 626 -4.27 -5.38 15.65
N VAL A 627 -3.36 -5.03 16.57
CA VAL A 627 -3.40 -5.57 17.94
C VAL A 627 -4.71 -5.17 18.63
N ALA A 628 -5.07 -3.89 18.57
CA ALA A 628 -6.27 -3.40 19.21
C ALA A 628 -7.55 -3.96 18.57
N ARG A 629 -7.52 -4.28 17.27
CA ARG A 629 -8.60 -4.98 16.56
C ARG A 629 -8.76 -6.42 17.08
N ARG A 630 -7.69 -7.22 17.12
CA ARG A 630 -7.75 -8.61 17.61
C ARG A 630 -8.20 -8.69 19.08
N VAL A 631 -7.76 -7.75 19.92
CA VAL A 631 -8.22 -7.67 21.32
C VAL A 631 -9.73 -7.43 21.40
N ALA A 632 -10.25 -6.48 20.60
CA ALA A 632 -11.66 -6.12 20.64
C ALA A 632 -12.58 -7.18 20.00
N GLN A 633 -12.14 -7.81 18.91
CA GLN A 633 -12.99 -8.66 18.06
C GLN A 633 -12.76 -10.16 18.24
N GLU A 634 -11.51 -10.56 18.51
CA GLU A 634 -11.11 -11.98 18.62
C GLU A 634 -10.88 -12.40 20.09
N GLN A 635 -11.21 -11.51 21.06
CA GLN A 635 -10.92 -11.68 22.49
C GLN A 635 -9.45 -12.06 22.76
N ALA A 636 -8.56 -11.56 21.91
CA ALA A 636 -7.17 -11.96 21.95
C ALA A 636 -6.46 -11.44 23.21
N ASP A 637 -5.60 -12.27 23.79
CA ASP A 637 -4.87 -11.93 25.00
C ASP A 637 -3.62 -11.11 24.70
N ALA A 638 -3.81 -9.80 24.46
CA ALA A 638 -2.69 -8.86 24.29
C ALA A 638 -1.77 -8.80 25.52
N LYS A 639 -2.24 -9.20 26.71
CA LYS A 639 -1.37 -9.30 27.89
C LYS A 639 -0.38 -10.45 27.71
N SER A 640 -0.83 -11.61 27.24
CA SER A 640 0.05 -12.74 26.91
C SER A 640 1.07 -12.38 25.83
N TRP A 641 0.66 -11.68 24.77
CA TRP A 641 1.57 -11.24 23.70
C TRP A 641 2.63 -10.26 24.18
N ARG A 642 2.21 -9.26 24.96
CA ARG A 642 3.13 -8.32 25.61
C ARG A 642 4.10 -9.04 26.53
N ASP A 643 3.61 -9.95 27.37
CA ASP A 643 4.43 -10.70 28.34
C ASP A 643 5.45 -11.61 27.62
N ALA A 644 5.08 -12.17 26.46
CA ALA A 644 5.99 -12.91 25.58
C ALA A 644 7.08 -12.01 24.99
N ALA A 645 6.71 -10.86 24.43
CA ALA A 645 7.66 -9.92 23.87
C ALA A 645 8.64 -9.38 24.94
N VAL A 646 8.15 -9.12 26.16
CA VAL A 646 8.98 -8.73 27.31
C VAL A 646 9.94 -9.86 27.71
N ALA A 647 9.49 -11.12 27.72
CA ALA A 647 10.36 -12.25 28.04
C ALA A 647 11.50 -12.39 27.01
N LEU A 648 11.19 -12.28 25.71
CA LEU A 648 12.18 -12.29 24.64
C LEU A 648 13.15 -11.11 24.74
N LEU A 649 12.66 -9.90 25.03
CA LEU A 649 13.50 -8.72 25.22
C LEU A 649 14.44 -8.87 26.42
N ASN A 650 13.96 -9.39 27.55
CA ASN A 650 14.79 -9.66 28.73
C ASN A 650 15.90 -10.67 28.41
N TYR A 651 15.57 -11.72 27.66
CA TYR A 651 16.57 -12.69 27.22
C TYR A 651 17.64 -12.03 26.33
N VAL A 652 17.24 -11.19 25.37
CA VAL A 652 18.17 -10.44 24.51
C VAL A 652 19.07 -9.51 25.32
N LEU A 653 18.54 -8.83 26.34
CA LEU A 653 19.34 -7.95 27.20
C LEU A 653 20.43 -8.72 27.97
N GLN A 654 20.21 -9.99 28.28
CA GLN A 654 21.15 -10.85 29.00
C GLN A 654 22.10 -11.63 28.08
N HIS A 655 21.61 -12.09 26.92
CA HIS A 655 22.29 -13.08 26.07
C HIS A 655 22.56 -12.60 24.64
N GLN A 656 22.04 -11.43 24.24
CA GLN A 656 22.02 -10.91 22.86
C GLN A 656 21.17 -11.77 21.91
N PHE A 657 20.92 -11.26 20.70
CA PHE A 657 20.29 -12.04 19.63
C PHE A 657 21.26 -13.12 19.12
N PRO A 658 20.79 -14.31 18.68
CA PRO A 658 21.61 -15.37 18.11
C PRO A 658 22.04 -15.05 16.66
N ALA A 659 22.75 -13.94 16.50
CA ALA A 659 23.19 -13.40 15.21
C ALA A 659 24.22 -14.30 14.52
N GLU A 660 24.94 -15.13 15.27
CA GLU A 660 25.89 -16.13 14.76
C GLU A 660 25.25 -17.15 13.81
N LYS A 661 23.92 -17.29 13.84
CA LYS A 661 23.17 -18.14 12.91
C LYS A 661 22.99 -17.51 11.52
N LEU A 662 23.22 -16.20 11.36
CA LEU A 662 23.24 -15.51 10.05
C LEU A 662 24.56 -15.78 9.33
N LYS A 663 24.67 -16.96 8.70
CA LYS A 663 25.82 -17.32 7.87
C LYS A 663 25.88 -16.42 6.63
N ASP A 664 27.10 -16.02 6.25
CA ASP A 664 27.39 -15.26 5.02
C ASP A 664 26.82 -13.82 4.96
N VAL A 665 26.40 -13.26 6.10
CA VAL A 665 25.96 -11.86 6.21
C VAL A 665 27.11 -11.00 6.78
N PRO A 666 27.44 -9.84 6.20
CA PRO A 666 28.47 -8.94 6.75
C PRO A 666 28.14 -8.53 8.19
N PHE A 667 29.16 -8.41 9.06
CA PHE A 667 28.97 -8.03 10.48
C PHE A 667 28.11 -6.77 10.68
N ARG A 668 28.27 -5.80 9.78
CA ARG A 668 27.47 -4.59 9.78
C ARG A 668 25.99 -4.89 9.56
N GLU A 669 25.66 -5.70 8.56
CA GLU A 669 24.29 -6.07 8.24
C GLU A 669 23.70 -6.98 9.33
N MET A 670 24.47 -7.90 9.90
CA MET A 670 24.04 -8.67 11.07
C MET A 670 23.63 -7.76 12.23
N SER A 671 24.46 -6.75 12.53
CA SER A 671 24.16 -5.76 13.57
C SER A 671 22.91 -4.93 13.24
N GLU A 672 22.70 -4.60 11.95
CA GLU A 672 21.52 -3.87 11.50
C GLU A 672 20.25 -4.72 11.64
N GLN A 673 20.31 -6.02 11.33
CA GLN A 673 19.17 -6.92 11.46
C GLN A 673 18.78 -7.18 12.92
N THR A 674 19.75 -7.36 13.82
CA THR A 674 19.46 -7.61 15.24
C THR A 674 18.81 -6.41 15.91
N ALA A 675 19.25 -5.19 15.62
CA ALA A 675 18.64 -4.00 16.19
C ALA A 675 17.22 -3.75 15.63
N ARG A 676 16.96 -4.07 14.36
CA ARG A 676 15.60 -4.03 13.78
C ARG A 676 14.67 -5.01 14.50
N ALA A 677 15.16 -6.22 14.79
CA ALA A 677 14.42 -7.22 15.56
C ALA A 677 14.20 -6.78 17.03
N GLU A 678 15.19 -6.17 17.69
CA GLU A 678 15.06 -5.53 19.01
C GLU A 678 13.97 -4.45 18.98
N HIS A 679 13.99 -3.58 17.97
CA HIS A 679 13.01 -2.52 17.81
C HIS A 679 11.59 -3.07 17.59
N ALA A 680 11.45 -4.14 16.79
CA ALA A 680 10.16 -4.78 16.57
C ALA A 680 9.54 -5.33 17.87
N LEU A 681 10.34 -5.88 18.79
CA LEU A 681 9.85 -6.30 20.11
C LEU A 681 9.30 -5.11 20.90
N LEU A 682 10.02 -3.98 20.95
CA LEU A 682 9.56 -2.76 21.62
C LEU A 682 8.26 -2.23 21.03
N CYS A 683 8.14 -2.22 19.69
CA CYS A 683 6.93 -1.82 19.00
C CYS A 683 5.75 -2.73 19.33
N VAL A 684 5.95 -4.06 19.36
CA VAL A 684 4.87 -4.99 19.74
C VAL A 684 4.40 -4.76 21.17
N ILE A 685 5.33 -4.55 22.08
CA ILE A 685 5.05 -4.24 23.48
C ILE A 685 4.22 -2.94 23.59
N GLY A 686 4.62 -1.88 22.90
CA GLY A 686 3.90 -0.61 22.85
C GLY A 686 2.49 -0.76 22.27
N ALA A 687 2.35 -1.51 21.17
CA ALA A 687 1.07 -1.77 20.53
C ALA A 687 0.10 -2.54 21.44
N CYS A 688 0.58 -3.58 22.13
CA CYS A 688 -0.23 -4.34 23.10
C CYS A 688 -0.66 -3.48 24.29
N THR A 689 0.23 -2.61 24.78
CA THR A 689 -0.07 -1.71 25.90
C THR A 689 -1.17 -0.71 25.52
N ARG A 690 -1.06 -0.08 24.36
CA ARG A 690 -2.08 0.85 23.85
C ARG A 690 -3.44 0.17 23.70
N ALA A 691 -3.46 -1.07 23.21
CA ALA A 691 -4.68 -1.85 23.09
C ALA A 691 -5.33 -2.15 24.46
N LEU A 692 -4.54 -2.59 25.44
CA LEU A 692 -5.01 -2.88 26.80
C LEU A 692 -5.61 -1.64 27.49
N ARG A 693 -4.99 -0.46 27.30
CA ARG A 693 -5.52 0.81 27.82
C ARG A 693 -6.87 1.18 27.19
N SER A 694 -6.98 1.06 25.87
CA SER A 694 -8.22 1.40 25.16
C SER A 694 -9.41 0.52 25.55
N ASN A 695 -9.16 -0.70 26.06
CA ASN A 695 -10.20 -1.61 26.52
C ASN A 695 -10.56 -1.39 28.02
N GLN A 696 -9.71 -0.66 28.76
CA GLN A 696 -9.89 -0.32 30.18
C GLN A 696 -10.53 1.06 30.40
N ASP A 697 -11.30 1.56 29.42
CA ASP A 697 -12.10 2.82 29.46
C ASP A 697 -13.12 2.92 30.63
N ARG A 698 -13.03 2.09 31.67
CA ARG A 698 -13.78 2.25 32.92
C ARG A 698 -13.05 3.07 33.98
N HIS A 699 -11.74 3.30 33.91
CA HIS A 699 -11.03 4.16 34.86
C HIS A 699 -10.27 5.24 34.09
N SER A 700 -10.98 6.31 33.73
CA SER A 700 -10.34 7.57 33.34
C SER A 700 -9.30 7.95 34.41
N PRO A 701 -8.15 8.54 34.04
CA PRO A 701 -7.24 9.08 35.04
C PRO A 701 -8.05 9.99 35.98
N PRO A 702 -7.82 9.93 37.30
CA PRO A 702 -8.53 10.78 38.24
C PRO A 702 -8.45 12.24 37.76
N GLN A 703 -9.58 12.96 37.78
CA GLN A 703 -9.61 14.33 37.28
C GLN A 703 -8.84 15.25 38.23
N HIS A 704 -7.94 16.07 37.68
CA HIS A 704 -7.21 17.05 38.48
C HIS A 704 -8.22 18.04 39.08
N PRO A 705 -8.16 18.34 40.39
CA PRO A 705 -9.17 19.15 41.09
C PRO A 705 -9.23 20.66 40.70
N GLY A 706 -8.59 21.09 39.60
CA GLY A 706 -8.52 22.49 39.18
C GLY A 706 -7.77 23.42 40.16
N VAL A 707 -7.57 24.68 39.75
CA VAL A 707 -6.73 25.70 40.43
C VAL A 707 -7.31 26.16 41.79
N LEU A 708 -8.52 25.75 42.15
CA LEU A 708 -9.25 26.18 43.35
C LEU A 708 -9.44 25.07 44.40
N GLY A 709 -8.86 23.88 44.21
CA GLY A 709 -8.94 22.76 45.16
C GLY A 709 -8.00 22.89 46.36
N ASP A 710 -8.38 22.29 47.50
CA ASP A 710 -7.58 22.27 48.73
C ASP A 710 -6.33 21.37 48.57
N LYS A 711 -5.24 21.64 49.32
CA LYS A 711 -3.95 20.89 49.24
C LYS A 711 -4.10 19.39 49.55
N SER A 712 -5.13 19.02 50.30
CA SER A 712 -5.47 17.61 50.56
C SER A 712 -5.99 16.89 49.33
N ASP A 713 -6.73 17.58 48.46
CA ASP A 713 -7.31 17.00 47.24
C ASP A 713 -6.23 16.80 46.17
N GLU A 714 -5.23 17.68 46.13
CA GLU A 714 -4.07 17.55 45.24
C GLU A 714 -3.17 16.37 45.64
N SER A 715 -2.90 16.20 46.95
CA SER A 715 -2.09 15.08 47.46
C SER A 715 -2.77 13.73 47.23
N ARG A 716 -4.09 13.68 47.43
CA ARG A 716 -4.91 12.48 47.17
C ARG A 716 -5.04 12.17 45.69
N TRP A 717 -5.21 13.20 44.84
CA TRP A 717 -5.17 13.04 43.40
C TRP A 717 -3.82 12.49 42.93
N ARG A 718 -2.69 12.96 43.48
CA ARG A 718 -1.35 12.43 43.17
C ARG A 718 -1.21 10.96 43.55
N GLU A 719 -1.68 10.54 44.72
CA GLU A 719 -1.66 9.12 45.13
C GLU A 719 -2.57 8.24 44.27
N GLU A 720 -3.79 8.70 43.98
CA GLU A 720 -4.74 7.98 43.12
C GLU A 720 -4.23 7.90 41.67
N TYR A 721 -3.58 8.96 41.17
CA TYR A 721 -2.97 9.02 39.84
C TYR A 721 -1.71 8.14 39.76
N GLN A 722 -0.84 8.16 40.79
CA GLN A 722 0.32 7.25 40.87
C GLN A 722 -0.11 5.78 40.97
N LYS A 723 -1.14 5.47 41.77
CA LYS A 723 -1.66 4.12 41.88
C LYS A 723 -2.29 3.66 40.56
N TRP A 724 -3.04 4.54 39.90
CA TRP A 724 -3.55 4.30 38.55
C TRP A 724 -2.39 4.05 37.57
N LEU A 725 -1.33 4.87 37.55
CA LEU A 725 -0.13 4.67 36.73
C LEU A 725 0.57 3.32 37.00
N VAL A 726 0.76 2.94 38.26
CA VAL A 726 1.40 1.69 38.66
C VAL A 726 0.57 0.46 38.27
N GLU A 727 -0.76 0.54 38.40
CA GLU A 727 -1.68 -0.53 37.94
C GLU A 727 -1.67 -0.68 36.40
N GLN A 728 -1.29 0.37 35.67
CA GLN A 728 -1.13 0.37 34.21
C GLN A 728 0.30 0.06 33.73
N SER A 729 1.31 0.05 34.62
CA SER A 729 2.72 -0.12 34.25
C SER A 729 3.10 -1.60 34.17
N TRP A 730 3.26 -2.09 32.95
CA TRP A 730 3.75 -3.44 32.64
C TRP A 730 5.28 -3.57 32.77
N LEU A 731 5.98 -2.46 32.99
CA LEU A 731 7.43 -2.34 32.95
C LEU A 731 8.16 -2.67 34.25
N VAL A 732 7.45 -2.95 35.34
CA VAL A 732 8.01 -3.69 36.48
C VAL A 732 8.54 -5.08 36.06
N ARG A 733 8.32 -5.49 34.79
CA ARG A 733 8.68 -6.78 34.22
C ARG A 733 9.91 -6.78 33.29
N ILE A 734 10.44 -5.62 32.88
CA ILE A 734 11.73 -5.58 32.15
C ILE A 734 12.86 -5.65 33.17
N ASP A 735 13.69 -6.68 33.08
CA ASP A 735 14.84 -6.88 33.96
C ASP A 735 16.08 -6.19 33.37
N TRP A 736 16.27 -4.92 33.70
CA TRP A 736 17.39 -4.13 33.20
C TRP A 736 18.71 -4.64 33.83
N PRO A 737 19.64 -5.21 33.06
CA PRO A 737 20.85 -5.82 33.60
C PRO A 737 21.82 -4.78 34.19
N SER A 738 21.68 -3.51 33.83
CA SER A 738 22.45 -2.40 34.37
C SER A 738 21.66 -1.09 34.29
N LYS A 739 22.08 -0.08 35.07
CA LYS A 739 21.52 1.27 35.00
C LYS A 739 21.76 1.97 33.65
N THR A 740 22.70 1.47 32.82
CA THR A 740 22.99 2.02 31.48
C THR A 740 22.30 1.24 30.36
N ALA A 741 21.70 0.08 30.67
CA ALA A 741 21.17 -0.84 29.65
C ALA A 741 20.11 -0.18 28.75
N ALA A 742 19.24 0.67 29.33
CA ALA A 742 18.27 1.44 28.57
C ALA A 742 18.93 2.47 27.63
N ALA A 743 19.94 3.21 28.11
CA ALA A 743 20.71 4.13 27.27
C ALA A 743 21.45 3.41 26.15
N ASP A 744 22.02 2.23 26.44
CA ASP A 744 22.74 1.43 25.46
C ASP A 744 21.80 0.88 24.39
N LEU A 745 20.61 0.41 24.77
CA LEU A 745 19.54 0.01 23.85
C LEU A 745 19.10 1.17 22.95
N ILE A 746 18.76 2.32 23.54
CA ILE A 746 18.34 3.52 22.79
C ILE A 746 19.45 3.98 21.84
N ARG A 747 20.72 3.95 22.29
CA ARG A 747 21.87 4.32 21.46
C ARG A 747 22.09 3.32 20.31
N ARG A 748 21.90 2.01 20.54
CA ARG A 748 21.98 1.00 19.46
C ARG A 748 20.92 1.24 18.40
N ILE A 749 19.67 1.46 18.82
CA ILE A 749 18.57 1.75 17.89
C ILE A 749 18.87 3.05 17.13
N ARG A 750 19.25 4.14 17.83
CA ARG A 750 19.51 5.46 17.22
C ARG A 750 20.70 5.49 16.27
N LYS A 751 21.84 4.89 16.63
CA LYS A 751 23.05 4.89 15.79
C LYS A 751 22.82 4.24 14.42
N GLN A 752 21.87 3.31 14.35
CA GLN A 752 21.47 2.69 13.09
C GLN A 752 20.35 3.46 12.38
N SER A 753 19.53 4.14 13.17
CA SER A 753 18.49 5.06 12.73
C SER A 753 19.07 6.22 11.87
N GLU A 754 20.21 6.78 12.24
CA GLU A 754 20.81 7.98 11.61
C GLU A 754 21.07 7.86 10.09
N LYS A 755 21.08 6.64 9.52
CA LYS A 755 21.25 6.41 8.07
C LYS A 755 19.94 6.32 7.28
N PHE A 756 18.80 6.16 7.94
CA PHE A 756 17.52 5.87 7.29
C PHE A 756 16.45 6.94 7.54
N TRP A 757 16.54 7.72 8.61
CA TRP A 757 15.53 8.73 8.96
C TRP A 757 15.89 10.13 8.43
N GLU A 758 15.75 10.33 7.12
CA GLU A 758 15.51 11.69 6.63
C GLU A 758 14.03 12.03 6.87
N ARG A 759 13.77 12.79 7.95
CA ARG A 759 12.48 13.29 8.47
C ARG A 759 11.82 12.44 9.58
N SER A 760 12.18 12.81 10.82
CA SER A 760 11.28 13.08 11.96
C SER A 760 10.12 12.12 12.31
N ASP A 761 10.30 10.80 12.45
CA ASP A 761 9.27 9.93 13.10
C ASP A 761 9.93 8.74 13.85
N LEU A 762 10.59 9.00 14.99
CA LEU A 762 10.17 8.63 16.36
C LEU A 762 10.24 7.14 16.72
N LEU A 763 11.18 6.78 17.62
CA LEU A 763 10.99 5.60 18.48
C LEU A 763 9.70 5.86 19.30
N PRO A 764 8.66 5.03 19.15
CA PRO A 764 7.54 5.05 20.09
C PRO A 764 8.04 4.41 21.38
N LEU A 765 8.54 5.25 22.29
CA LEU A 765 8.90 4.85 23.65
C LEU A 765 7.72 5.04 24.62
N LEU A 766 6.50 5.06 24.07
CA LEU A 766 5.26 5.21 24.81
C LEU A 766 5.29 4.27 26.01
N ASP A 767 5.13 4.89 27.18
CA ASP A 767 4.98 4.23 28.46
C ASP A 767 6.21 3.53 29.02
N LEU A 768 7.43 3.66 28.49
CA LEU A 768 8.62 3.02 29.08
C LEU A 768 8.89 3.51 30.52
N GLU A 769 9.20 2.56 31.41
CA GLU A 769 9.80 2.79 32.72
C GLU A 769 11.31 2.93 32.54
N LEU A 770 11.75 4.17 32.59
CA LEU A 770 13.13 4.61 32.56
C LEU A 770 13.55 5.19 33.92
N SER A 771 12.79 4.91 34.97
CA SER A 771 13.09 5.34 36.33
C SER A 771 14.45 4.83 36.79
N GLU A 772 15.17 5.73 37.47
CA GLU A 772 16.54 5.55 37.94
C GLU A 772 17.58 5.17 36.87
N GLN A 773 17.22 5.21 35.59
CA GLN A 773 18.12 4.87 34.49
C GLN A 773 19.14 5.98 34.22
N TRP A 774 20.30 5.61 33.72
CA TRP A 774 21.37 6.52 33.33
C TRP A 774 21.27 6.80 31.84
N LEU A 775 20.57 7.88 31.51
CA LEU A 775 20.32 8.42 30.17
C LEU A 775 21.13 9.70 29.90
N GLN A 776 22.23 9.89 30.63
CA GLN A 776 23.07 11.08 30.56
C GLN A 776 23.62 11.28 29.14
N GLY A 777 23.44 12.48 28.59
CA GLY A 777 23.87 12.82 27.23
C GLY A 777 23.20 12.02 26.11
N CYS A 778 22.14 11.26 26.41
CA CYS A 778 21.38 10.55 25.38
C CYS A 778 20.64 11.54 24.49
N ASP A 779 20.60 11.24 23.19
CA ASP A 779 19.72 11.92 22.27
C ASP A 779 18.34 11.21 22.27
N LEU A 780 17.36 11.89 22.85
CA LEU A 780 15.94 11.58 22.92
C LEU A 780 15.10 12.62 22.17
N SER A 781 15.73 13.41 21.29
CA SER A 781 15.05 14.49 20.56
C SER A 781 13.86 13.94 19.78
N LYS A 782 12.73 14.63 19.89
CA LYS A 782 11.42 14.31 19.34
C LYS A 782 10.73 13.10 19.94
N ALA A 783 11.41 12.21 20.68
CA ALA A 783 10.87 10.93 21.16
C ALA A 783 9.44 11.01 21.73
N ILE A 784 8.63 9.97 21.46
CA ILE A 784 7.29 9.86 22.06
C ILE A 784 7.43 9.11 23.39
N LEU A 785 7.39 9.87 24.47
CA LEU A 785 7.51 9.47 25.87
C LEU A 785 6.23 9.87 26.66
N GLU A 786 5.10 9.97 25.97
CA GLU A 786 3.80 10.27 26.57
C GLU A 786 3.48 9.22 27.65
N GLY A 787 3.19 9.68 28.87
CA GLY A 787 2.94 8.84 30.04
C GLY A 787 4.13 8.05 30.57
N ALA A 788 5.35 8.25 30.05
CA ALA A 788 6.54 7.51 30.49
C ALA A 788 6.92 7.85 31.94
N SER A 789 7.49 6.89 32.65
CA SER A 789 8.04 7.08 34.00
C SER A 789 9.56 7.18 33.94
N LEU A 790 10.10 8.34 34.27
CA LEU A 790 11.49 8.74 34.31
C LEU A 790 11.88 9.18 35.73
N ASP A 791 11.16 8.69 36.75
CA ASP A 791 11.36 9.10 38.13
C ASP A 791 12.78 8.78 38.60
N GLY A 792 13.46 9.78 39.16
CA GLY A 792 14.86 9.65 39.56
C GLY A 792 15.86 9.35 38.43
N ALA A 793 15.44 9.38 37.15
CA ALA A 793 16.33 9.13 36.01
C ALA A 793 17.44 10.19 35.92
N ARG A 794 18.61 9.80 35.42
CA ARG A 794 19.73 10.69 35.14
C ARG A 794 19.79 11.01 33.66
N LEU A 795 19.32 12.20 33.31
CA LEU A 795 19.18 12.77 31.98
C LEU A 795 20.06 14.03 31.82
N ASP A 796 21.08 14.21 32.67
CA ASP A 796 21.95 15.39 32.61
C ASP A 796 22.55 15.55 31.20
N GLY A 797 22.41 16.73 30.60
CA GLY A 797 22.86 17.01 29.23
C GLY A 797 22.17 16.21 28.11
N ALA A 798 21.10 15.46 28.39
CA ALA A 798 20.35 14.75 27.35
C ALA A 798 19.63 15.72 26.42
N SER A 799 19.48 15.35 25.14
CA SER A 799 18.67 16.11 24.19
C SER A 799 17.27 15.53 24.12
N LEU A 800 16.27 16.27 24.57
CA LEU A 800 14.82 15.99 24.50
C LEU A 800 14.12 17.02 23.59
N ALA A 801 14.85 17.66 22.68
CA ALA A 801 14.33 18.73 21.83
C ALA A 801 13.13 18.24 21.01
N GLY A 802 11.97 18.86 21.17
CA GLY A 802 10.72 18.49 20.52
C GLY A 802 10.08 17.19 21.00
N ALA A 803 10.58 16.56 22.08
CA ALA A 803 10.03 15.31 22.62
C ALA A 803 8.59 15.51 23.13
N ARG A 804 7.78 14.46 23.04
CA ARG A 804 6.42 14.40 23.58
C ARG A 804 6.44 13.65 24.90
N LEU A 805 6.28 14.36 25.99
CA LEU A 805 6.32 13.92 27.39
C LEU A 805 4.98 14.23 28.09
N ASP A 806 3.89 14.33 27.33
CA ASP A 806 2.55 14.59 27.85
C ASP A 806 2.22 13.59 28.97
N GLY A 807 1.92 14.08 30.17
CA GLY A 807 1.60 13.26 31.35
C GLY A 807 2.74 12.39 31.90
N ALA A 808 3.98 12.53 31.42
CA ALA A 808 5.12 11.76 31.89
C ALA A 808 5.48 12.11 33.34
N SER A 809 5.97 11.13 34.11
CA SER A 809 6.52 11.35 35.45
C SER A 809 8.03 11.46 35.37
N LEU A 810 8.60 12.55 35.86
CA LEU A 810 10.03 12.84 35.95
C LEU A 810 10.40 13.25 37.38
N THR A 811 9.62 12.79 38.37
CA THR A 811 9.72 13.21 39.76
C THR A 811 11.11 12.89 40.30
N GLY A 812 11.81 13.90 40.80
CA GLY A 812 13.18 13.75 41.32
C GLY A 812 14.24 13.38 40.26
N ALA A 813 13.92 13.41 38.98
CA ALA A 813 14.89 13.18 37.90
C ALA A 813 15.95 14.28 37.83
N ARG A 814 17.09 13.99 37.21
CA ARG A 814 18.19 14.94 36.99
C ARG A 814 18.32 15.26 35.51
N LEU A 815 17.98 16.48 35.13
CA LEU A 815 18.02 17.05 33.78
C LEU A 815 18.93 18.29 33.73
N ASP A 816 19.98 18.36 34.57
CA ASP A 816 20.87 19.52 34.59
C ASP A 816 21.52 19.70 33.20
N GLY A 817 21.38 20.89 32.61
CA GLY A 817 21.86 21.21 31.26
C GLY A 817 21.18 20.46 30.11
N ALA A 818 20.06 19.77 30.33
CA ALA A 818 19.33 19.07 29.27
C ALA A 818 18.69 20.04 28.25
N ILE A 819 18.52 19.58 27.00
CA ILE A 819 17.92 20.37 25.91
C ILE A 819 16.47 19.92 25.72
N LEU A 820 15.49 20.67 26.21
CA LEU A 820 14.04 20.43 26.08
C LEU A 820 13.36 21.47 25.17
N GLU A 821 14.09 22.11 24.26
CA GLU A 821 13.55 23.12 23.36
C GLU A 821 12.32 22.58 22.61
N ARG A 822 11.21 23.32 22.66
CA ARG A 822 9.93 22.96 22.03
C ARG A 822 9.36 21.58 22.44
N ALA A 823 9.82 21.00 23.55
CA ALA A 823 9.24 19.77 24.08
C ALA A 823 7.78 20.02 24.52
N ILE A 824 6.96 18.98 24.45
CA ILE A 824 5.58 18.99 24.92
C ILE A 824 5.52 18.20 26.23
N LEU A 825 5.27 18.89 27.34
CA LEU A 825 5.30 18.40 28.73
C LEU A 825 3.95 18.68 29.41
N ASP A 826 2.85 18.71 28.65
CA ASP A 826 1.55 19.03 29.19
C ASP A 826 1.17 18.00 30.26
N LYS A 827 0.81 18.46 31.46
CA LYS A 827 0.48 17.64 32.64
C LYS A 827 1.61 16.73 33.15
N ALA A 828 2.86 16.98 32.76
CA ALA A 828 4.00 16.21 33.27
C ALA A 828 4.24 16.46 34.77
N LEU A 829 4.74 15.44 35.48
CA LEU A 829 5.12 15.51 36.90
C LEU A 829 6.64 15.70 37.02
N LEU A 830 7.07 16.94 37.23
CA LEU A 830 8.47 17.38 37.38
C LEU A 830 8.76 17.82 38.83
N ASP A 831 8.06 17.24 39.81
CA ASP A 831 8.24 17.61 41.20
C ASP A 831 9.64 17.25 41.69
N ARG A 832 10.31 18.22 42.34
CA ARG A 832 11.70 18.06 42.84
C ARG A 832 12.71 17.66 41.76
N THR A 833 12.36 17.81 40.49
CA THR A 833 13.25 17.54 39.37
C THR A 833 14.34 18.60 39.31
N SER A 834 15.53 18.17 38.93
CA SER A 834 16.67 19.05 38.73
C SER A 834 16.75 19.45 37.27
N LEU A 835 16.65 20.73 36.96
CA LEU A 835 16.64 21.35 35.63
C LEU A 835 17.62 22.53 35.59
N ALA A 836 18.67 22.51 36.41
CA ALA A 836 19.61 23.61 36.51
C ALA A 836 20.30 23.82 35.16
N GLY A 837 20.26 25.05 34.62
CA GLY A 837 20.80 25.39 33.31
C GLY A 837 20.15 24.68 32.12
N ALA A 838 19.01 24.02 32.28
CA ALA A 838 18.31 23.34 31.18
C ALA A 838 17.73 24.34 30.17
N ARG A 839 17.60 23.93 28.90
CA ARG A 839 17.03 24.74 27.81
C ARG A 839 15.62 24.29 27.50
N LEU A 840 14.62 25.03 27.96
CA LEU A 840 13.18 24.80 27.75
C LEU A 840 12.55 25.83 26.82
N ASP A 841 13.34 26.48 25.96
CA ASP A 841 12.87 27.54 25.06
C ASP A 841 11.71 27.05 24.18
N GLY A 842 10.59 27.79 24.24
CA GLY A 842 9.35 27.44 23.53
C GLY A 842 8.70 26.11 23.93
N ALA A 843 9.10 25.48 25.04
CA ALA A 843 8.46 24.26 25.54
C ALA A 843 7.02 24.53 26.01
N ARG A 844 6.16 23.51 25.93
CA ARG A 844 4.78 23.57 26.42
C ARG A 844 4.67 22.75 27.70
N LEU A 845 4.25 23.39 28.80
CA LEU A 845 4.15 22.82 30.14
C LEU A 845 2.76 23.09 30.73
N HIS A 846 1.68 22.94 29.94
CA HIS A 846 0.34 23.26 30.42
C HIS A 846 -0.06 22.36 31.57
N ALA A 847 -0.46 22.94 32.71
CA ALA A 847 -0.84 22.22 33.92
C ALA A 847 0.21 21.20 34.42
N ALA A 848 1.50 21.41 34.13
CA ALA A 848 2.59 20.58 34.65
C ALA A 848 2.86 20.89 36.13
N SER A 849 3.33 19.90 36.90
CA SER A 849 3.74 20.08 38.30
C SER A 849 5.26 20.17 38.39
N LEU A 850 5.78 21.31 38.81
CA LEU A 850 7.21 21.60 39.04
C LEU A 850 7.47 21.97 40.51
N ALA A 851 6.68 21.43 41.45
CA ALA A 851 6.78 21.86 42.84
C ALA A 851 8.15 21.47 43.44
N GLY A 852 8.87 22.45 43.98
CA GLY A 852 10.22 22.29 44.49
C GLY A 852 11.26 21.92 43.43
N ALA A 853 10.96 22.09 42.13
CA ALA A 853 11.93 21.87 41.07
C ALA A 853 13.08 22.88 41.14
N ARG A 854 14.27 22.46 40.70
CA ARG A 854 15.47 23.30 40.67
C ARG A 854 15.72 23.75 39.23
N LEU A 855 15.44 25.01 38.94
CA LEU A 855 15.52 25.66 37.63
C LEU A 855 16.55 26.80 37.63
N ASP A 856 17.55 26.77 38.52
CA ASP A 856 18.55 27.84 38.60
C ASP A 856 19.32 27.96 37.27
N GLY A 857 19.34 29.18 36.73
CA GLY A 857 19.95 29.47 35.42
C GLY A 857 19.29 28.80 34.20
N ALA A 858 18.09 28.23 34.32
CA ALA A 858 17.39 27.61 33.19
C ALA A 858 16.91 28.65 32.15
N PHE A 859 16.80 28.25 30.89
CA PHE A 859 16.27 29.06 29.79
C PHE A 859 14.85 28.61 29.46
N LEU A 860 13.86 29.48 29.66
CA LEU A 860 12.44 29.23 29.42
C LEU A 860 11.85 30.28 28.48
N ASP A 861 12.65 30.85 27.57
CA ASP A 861 12.21 31.96 26.74
C ASP A 861 11.08 31.49 25.79
N GLY A 862 9.96 32.21 25.84
CA GLY A 862 8.74 31.86 25.10
C GLY A 862 8.06 30.54 25.53
N ALA A 863 8.47 29.92 26.65
CA ALA A 863 7.83 28.71 27.16
C ALA A 863 6.40 28.99 27.63
N SER A 864 5.52 28.01 27.50
CA SER A 864 4.11 28.12 27.89
C SER A 864 3.80 27.28 29.13
N LEU A 865 3.72 27.93 30.29
CA LEU A 865 3.48 27.37 31.62
C LEU A 865 2.05 27.63 32.13
N ILE A 866 1.07 27.68 31.22
CA ILE A 866 -0.33 27.98 31.56
C ILE A 866 -0.85 26.99 32.60
N GLY A 867 -1.29 27.49 33.75
CA GLY A 867 -1.80 26.69 34.86
C GLY A 867 -0.79 25.75 35.53
N ALA A 868 0.52 25.89 35.26
CA ALA A 868 1.55 25.06 35.87
C ALA A 868 1.75 25.40 37.37
N SER A 869 2.21 24.43 38.16
CA SER A 869 2.58 24.63 39.57
C SER A 869 4.10 24.68 39.73
N LEU A 870 4.65 25.85 40.03
CA LEU A 870 6.06 26.10 40.34
C LEU A 870 6.25 26.42 41.83
N ASP A 871 5.37 25.91 42.68
CA ASP A 871 5.40 26.17 44.13
C ASP A 871 6.76 25.78 44.73
N ARG A 872 7.41 26.73 45.41
CA ARG A 872 8.74 26.57 46.01
C ARG A 872 9.85 26.16 45.02
N ALA A 873 9.66 26.34 43.72
CA ALA A 873 10.71 26.10 42.74
C ALA A 873 11.81 27.17 42.88
N ASP A 874 13.04 26.79 42.58
CA ASP A 874 14.19 27.70 42.51
C ASP A 874 14.46 28.08 41.06
N LEU A 875 14.10 29.31 40.67
CA LEU A 875 14.28 29.92 39.36
C LEU A 875 15.38 31.00 39.41
N THR A 876 16.31 30.93 40.38
CA THR A 876 17.36 31.95 40.54
C THR A 876 18.16 32.11 39.25
N GLY A 877 18.19 33.33 38.70
CA GLY A 877 18.92 33.64 37.47
C GLY A 877 18.35 33.00 36.19
N ALA A 878 17.15 32.40 36.22
CA ALA A 878 16.52 31.83 35.03
C ALA A 878 16.07 32.91 34.04
N SER A 879 16.04 32.58 32.75
CA SER A 879 15.45 33.41 31.70
C SER A 879 14.02 32.93 31.42
N LEU A 880 13.03 33.81 31.57
CA LEU A 880 11.61 33.56 31.29
C LEU A 880 11.07 34.64 30.35
N ASP A 881 11.90 35.16 29.46
CA ASP A 881 11.49 36.26 28.59
C ASP A 881 10.40 35.79 27.64
N ARG A 882 9.31 36.56 27.56
CA ARG A 882 8.11 36.23 26.76
C ARG A 882 7.42 34.92 27.17
N ALA A 883 7.76 34.34 28.33
CA ALA A 883 7.08 33.14 28.82
C ALA A 883 5.61 33.44 29.16
N VAL A 884 4.74 32.44 28.96
CA VAL A 884 3.31 32.51 29.27
C VAL A 884 3.02 31.73 30.55
N LEU A 885 2.85 32.46 31.66
CA LEU A 885 2.61 31.95 33.01
C LEU A 885 1.16 32.19 33.46
N THR A 886 0.23 32.36 32.52
CA THR A 886 -1.18 32.66 32.82
C THR A 886 -1.79 31.59 33.74
N GLY A 887 -2.29 32.00 34.90
CA GLY A 887 -2.89 31.12 35.91
C GLY A 887 -1.91 30.18 36.62
N ALA A 888 -0.60 30.34 36.44
CA ALA A 888 0.40 29.50 37.12
C ALA A 888 0.50 29.81 38.63
N SER A 889 0.82 28.80 39.43
CA SER A 889 1.14 28.95 40.85
C SER A 889 2.65 29.03 41.06
N LEU A 890 3.13 30.06 41.74
CA LEU A 890 4.54 30.29 42.08
C LEU A 890 4.69 30.53 43.58
N VAL A 891 3.88 29.86 44.41
CA VAL A 891 3.82 30.15 45.86
C VAL A 891 5.15 29.78 46.51
N GLY A 892 5.83 30.77 47.09
CA GLY A 892 7.13 30.59 47.72
C GLY A 892 8.27 30.30 46.74
N ALA A 893 8.08 30.52 45.43
CA ALA A 893 9.14 30.33 44.45
C ALA A 893 10.25 31.40 44.59
N ILE A 894 11.48 31.02 44.25
CA ILE A 894 12.64 31.91 44.28
C ILE A 894 12.96 32.33 42.84
N LEU A 895 12.72 33.58 42.49
CA LEU A 895 12.99 34.18 41.18
C LEU A 895 14.08 35.26 41.29
N ALA A 896 15.00 35.13 42.26
CA ALA A 896 16.02 36.15 42.46
C ALA A 896 16.91 36.26 41.21
N ARG A 897 17.14 37.48 40.72
CA ARG A 897 17.96 37.78 39.52
C ARG A 897 17.47 37.13 38.22
N SER A 898 16.23 36.63 38.15
CA SER A 898 15.69 36.09 36.90
C SER A 898 15.28 37.20 35.94
N SER A 899 15.18 36.87 34.65
CA SER A 899 14.59 37.73 33.63
C SER A 899 13.17 37.26 33.32
N LEU A 900 12.21 38.18 33.36
CA LEU A 900 10.81 37.98 33.01
C LEU A 900 10.36 39.07 32.03
N GLN A 901 11.24 39.50 31.12
CA GLN A 901 10.91 40.59 30.20
C GLN A 901 9.75 40.17 29.30
N VAL A 902 8.71 41.01 29.22
CA VAL A 902 7.53 40.76 28.39
C VAL A 902 6.81 39.44 28.75
N ALA A 903 7.01 38.90 29.97
CA ALA A 903 6.32 37.69 30.41
C ALA A 903 4.84 37.97 30.72
N PHE A 904 3.99 36.96 30.50
CA PHE A 904 2.54 37.03 30.70
C PHE A 904 2.16 36.28 31.99
N LEU A 905 1.93 36.99 33.09
CA LEU A 905 1.61 36.44 34.41
C LEU A 905 0.14 36.67 34.80
N GLU A 906 -0.77 36.87 33.84
CA GLU A 906 -2.17 37.15 34.18
C GLU A 906 -2.77 36.04 35.04
N GLN A 907 -3.46 36.41 36.11
CA GLN A 907 -4.05 35.46 37.07
C GLN A 907 -3.06 34.53 37.80
N ALA A 908 -1.74 34.75 37.68
CA ALA A 908 -0.75 33.95 38.39
C ALA A 908 -0.78 34.22 39.90
N ILE A 909 -0.32 33.25 40.70
CA ILE A 909 -0.25 33.34 42.16
C ILE A 909 1.22 33.37 42.59
N LEU A 910 1.73 34.53 43.01
CA LEU A 910 3.13 34.68 43.45
C LEU A 910 3.26 34.79 44.97
N ASP A 911 2.29 34.33 45.75
CA ASP A 911 2.33 34.51 47.21
C ASP A 911 3.64 34.02 47.83
N ARG A 912 4.29 34.87 48.63
CA ARG A 912 5.59 34.60 49.28
C ARG A 912 6.75 34.34 48.30
N ALA A 913 6.60 34.66 47.02
CA ALA A 913 7.69 34.56 46.06
C ALA A 913 8.77 35.63 46.31
N ILE A 914 10.01 35.30 45.95
CA ILE A 914 11.18 36.18 46.09
C ILE A 914 11.64 36.60 44.70
N LEU A 915 11.39 37.84 44.29
CA LEU A 915 11.78 38.41 42.99
C LEU A 915 12.92 39.42 43.13
N ASP A 916 13.77 39.27 44.14
CA ASP A 916 14.84 40.22 44.42
C ASP A 916 15.79 40.35 43.23
N ARG A 917 15.99 41.58 42.74
CA ARG A 917 16.78 41.90 41.55
C ARG A 917 16.33 41.21 40.25
N ALA A 918 15.10 40.71 40.19
CA ALA A 918 14.52 40.22 38.95
C ALA A 918 14.23 41.37 37.98
N VAL A 919 14.20 41.08 36.68
CA VAL A 919 13.86 42.04 35.62
C VAL A 919 12.48 41.70 35.08
N LEU A 920 11.50 42.58 35.28
CA LEU A 920 10.10 42.38 34.88
C LEU A 920 9.68 43.35 33.77
N ASP A 921 10.62 43.85 32.97
CA ASP A 921 10.33 44.93 32.03
C ASP A 921 9.23 44.52 31.05
N ARG A 922 8.18 45.34 30.99
CA ARG A 922 6.97 45.14 30.16
C ARG A 922 6.24 43.83 30.43
N ALA A 923 6.47 43.19 31.57
CA ALA A 923 5.69 42.04 32.01
C ALA A 923 4.22 42.42 32.27
N VAL A 924 3.31 41.49 32.02
CA VAL A 924 1.88 41.64 32.26
C VAL A 924 1.49 40.88 33.52
N LEU A 925 1.01 41.59 34.54
CA LEU A 925 0.62 41.08 35.85
C LEU A 925 -0.86 41.35 36.16
N ASP A 926 -1.72 41.44 35.13
CA ASP A 926 -3.15 41.71 35.33
C ASP A 926 -3.80 40.59 36.17
N ARG A 927 -4.51 40.96 37.24
CA ARG A 927 -5.13 40.02 38.20
C ARG A 927 -4.16 39.04 38.88
N THR A 928 -2.87 39.36 38.93
CA THR A 928 -1.86 38.54 39.62
C THR A 928 -1.93 38.74 41.13
N ARG A 929 -1.76 37.66 41.90
CA ARG A 929 -1.77 37.70 43.38
C ARG A 929 -0.36 37.87 43.94
N LEU A 930 -0.16 38.90 44.76
CA LEU A 930 1.15 39.34 45.26
C LEU A 930 1.23 39.44 46.80
N VAL A 931 0.71 38.44 47.53
CA VAL A 931 0.74 38.46 49.02
C VAL A 931 2.13 38.11 49.52
N GLU A 932 2.70 38.91 50.44
CA GLU A 932 4.03 38.64 51.04
C GLU A 932 5.20 38.47 50.05
N VAL A 933 5.07 39.01 48.83
CA VAL A 933 6.13 39.01 47.82
C VAL A 933 7.27 39.98 48.16
N SER A 934 8.51 39.53 47.96
CA SER A 934 9.73 40.36 47.98
C SER A 934 10.11 40.80 46.57
N LEU A 935 10.39 42.10 46.38
CA LEU A 935 10.79 42.70 45.11
C LEU A 935 12.05 43.58 45.28
N VAL A 936 12.93 43.24 46.24
CA VAL A 936 14.04 44.13 46.61
C VAL A 936 14.99 44.31 45.44
N GLY A 937 15.06 45.53 44.91
CA GLY A 937 15.91 45.87 43.78
C GLY A 937 15.46 45.27 42.44
N ALA A 938 14.22 44.76 42.34
CA ALA A 938 13.64 44.31 41.09
C ALA A 938 13.44 45.49 40.12
N ILE A 939 13.70 45.29 38.83
CA ILE A 939 13.49 46.28 37.77
C ILE A 939 12.13 46.03 37.13
N CYS A 940 11.26 47.02 37.11
CA CYS A 940 9.87 46.88 36.69
C CYS A 940 9.46 47.98 35.68
N GLU A 941 10.24 48.20 34.63
CA GLU A 941 9.96 49.23 33.63
C GLU A 941 8.79 48.82 32.72
N GLY A 942 7.77 49.67 32.58
CA GLY A 942 6.65 49.39 31.66
C GLY A 942 5.76 48.20 32.06
N VAL A 943 5.86 47.70 33.30
CA VAL A 943 4.99 46.64 33.83
C VAL A 943 3.52 47.03 33.76
N ARG A 944 2.68 46.12 33.26
CA ARG A 944 1.23 46.25 33.23
C ARG A 944 0.63 45.52 34.42
N LEU A 945 0.03 46.27 35.36
CA LEU A 945 -0.61 45.72 36.56
C LEU A 945 -1.91 46.51 36.81
N ASP A 946 -3.07 45.91 36.48
CA ASP A 946 -4.44 46.38 36.78
C ASP A 946 -4.57 47.92 36.84
N THR A 947 -4.24 48.60 35.72
CA THR A 947 -4.40 50.04 35.33
C THR A 947 -4.59 51.15 36.39
N THR A 948 -4.28 50.94 37.66
CA THR A 948 -4.62 51.82 38.78
C THR A 948 -3.36 52.25 39.52
N LYS A 949 -3.37 53.49 40.03
CA LYS A 949 -2.29 54.08 40.85
C LYS A 949 -1.87 53.17 42.02
N LYS A 950 -2.81 52.37 42.54
CA LYS A 950 -2.61 51.37 43.61
C LYS A 950 -1.62 50.27 43.23
N GLY A 951 -1.60 49.82 41.97
CA GLY A 951 -0.65 48.80 41.51
C GLY A 951 0.80 49.29 41.57
N ARG A 952 1.06 50.52 41.14
CA ARG A 952 2.40 51.14 41.21
C ARG A 952 2.86 51.37 42.66
N GLU A 953 1.96 51.83 43.52
CA GLU A 953 2.23 52.01 44.96
C GLU A 953 2.53 50.66 45.64
N LEU A 954 1.80 49.60 45.28
CA LEU A 954 2.04 48.24 45.77
C LEU A 954 3.44 47.74 45.38
N LEU A 955 3.85 47.91 44.11
CA LEU A 955 5.19 47.51 43.66
C LEU A 955 6.31 48.28 44.38
N ARG A 956 6.16 49.61 44.55
CA ARG A 956 7.13 50.42 45.32
C ARG A 956 7.20 50.00 46.78
N SER A 957 6.06 49.72 47.42
CA SER A 957 6.00 49.31 48.83
C SER A 957 6.76 48.00 49.11
N LYS A 958 7.01 47.21 48.07
CA LYS A 958 7.73 45.93 48.12
C LYS A 958 9.21 46.04 47.71
N GLY A 959 9.72 47.24 47.43
CA GLY A 959 11.14 47.50 47.13
C GLY A 959 11.54 47.48 45.65
N ALA A 960 10.58 47.50 44.72
CA ALA A 960 10.84 47.53 43.28
C ALA A 960 11.36 48.91 42.81
N ILE A 961 12.28 48.89 41.86
CA ILE A 961 12.78 50.06 41.11
C ILE A 961 11.82 50.30 39.95
N LEU A 962 11.16 51.48 39.96
CA LEU A 962 10.27 51.94 38.91
C LEU A 962 10.88 53.21 38.30
N GLU A 963 11.47 53.12 37.12
CA GLU A 963 11.80 54.28 36.27
C GLU A 963 10.67 54.59 35.29
#